data_AF-A0A410P1J4-F1
#
_entry.id   AF-A0A410P1J4-F1
#
_cell.length_a   1.000
_cell.length_b   1.000
_cell.length_c   1.000
_cell.angle_alpha   90.00
_cell.angle_beta   90.00
_cell.angle_gamma   90.00
#
_symmetry.space_group_name_H-M   'P 1'
#
loop_
_entity.id
_entity.type
_entity.pdbx_description
1 polymer ?
#
loop_
_entity_poly.entity_id
_entity_poly.type
_entity_poly.pdbx_seq_one_letter_code
_entity_poly.pdbx_strand_id
1 'polypeptide(L)'
;MGMGMRAMARLGGGIAATALAAIFAAPAMAQDLLGQPVPAGLGLQTAAAPLAHEAHFFHNVVLMPVITVICVLVLALLVWIAIRYNKRANPTPAKWSHNTVIEVIWTVVPVLILVGISLFSFRLLFAYHDYPDSDVTVKITGNQWNWGYEYPDQGVAEYISNMLPEDKAPKHLYRLAADEPMVVPVGQNVRLLITASDVIHAVAVPAFAIKVDAVPGRMNETWFRAEKEGDYYGQCSELCGVDHAFMPIHVKVVSQEAFAAWVASKGGSMTKAADDAAAAAAAAAPAVAEAPAAPAAGAAPTDAAPAAPQPPPRRAGRSVRETREPRPMATAAVHDSHDHKPGFFTRWFLSTNHKDIGILYLVFAIFTGLVGGALSGLIRWELAEPGIQLFKEGTIIQQLGIVEASKHGYNVTVTAHALIMVFFVVMPATMGGFGNYFIPIMIGAPDMAFPRLNNISFWLIFFAFVLLVLSMFVDGGPGRGFGGGWTSYPPLSTMGHTGPSFDLAIFSLHVAGASSILGAINFITTIFNMRAPGMTLHRMPLFAWGVLITAFLLLLSLPVLAGAITMLLTDRNFGTSFFDPAGGGDPVMYQHLFWFFGHPEVYIMILPGFGMISHIVSTFSKKPIFGYLAMAYAMVAIGFIGFIVWAHHMYTVGMSVNLRAYFVAATMIIAVPTGVKIFSWIATMWGGSITFKAPMLWAMGFIFLFTVGGVTGVVLSNAGIDYSLHDTYYVVAHFHYVLSLGAIFSIFAAFYYWYEKMFGVKYNEFLAQAHFWIMFVGVNLVFFPQHFLGLQGMPRRYVDYPEAFTYWNHVSSVGYLITIIGVGVFLVLLVESAIRRRKAEANPWGEGATTLEWTLSSPPPHHQFNELPVVKADNH
;
A
#
# COMPACT_ATOMS: atom_id res chain seq x y z
N MET A 1 24.17 -47.48 -3.89
CA MET A 1 24.80 -46.87 -2.70
C MET A 1 24.16 -45.50 -2.50
N GLY A 2 23.73 -45.06 -1.32
CA GLY A 2 23.87 -45.67 0.02
C GLY A 2 23.64 -44.68 1.18
N MET A 3 23.46 -43.40 0.89
CA MET A 3 23.06 -42.31 1.80
C MET A 3 22.17 -41.33 0.98
N GLY A 4 21.24 -40.56 1.55
CA GLY A 4 20.81 -40.48 2.94
C GLY A 4 19.59 -39.55 3.11
N MET A 5 18.40 -39.99 2.69
CA MET A 5 17.17 -39.17 2.79
C MET A 5 16.78 -38.88 4.25
N ARG A 6 17.03 -39.83 5.16
CA ARG A 6 16.93 -39.63 6.62
C ARG A 6 18.01 -38.72 7.20
N ALA A 7 19.16 -38.56 6.53
CA ALA A 7 20.21 -37.64 6.95
C ALA A 7 19.85 -36.19 6.60
N MET A 8 19.35 -35.92 5.39
CA MET A 8 18.85 -34.59 5.01
C MET A 8 17.65 -34.14 5.87
N ALA A 9 16.72 -35.04 6.21
CA ALA A 9 15.62 -34.70 7.11
C ALA A 9 16.10 -34.32 8.53
N ARG A 10 17.15 -35.00 9.03
CA ARG A 10 17.77 -34.66 10.32
C ARG A 10 18.62 -33.39 10.26
N LEU A 11 19.29 -33.12 9.14
CA LEU A 11 20.03 -31.86 8.94
C LEU A 11 19.06 -30.66 8.85
N GLY A 12 17.99 -30.78 8.06
CA GLY A 12 16.98 -29.72 7.91
C GLY A 12 16.20 -29.46 9.21
N GLY A 13 15.79 -30.50 9.91
CA GLY A 13 15.17 -30.37 11.24
C GLY A 13 16.13 -29.80 12.29
N GLY A 14 17.41 -30.19 12.24
CA GLY A 14 18.45 -29.64 13.12
C GLY A 14 18.68 -28.15 12.89
N ILE A 15 18.86 -27.72 11.63
CA ILE A 15 19.08 -26.31 11.25
C ILE A 15 17.85 -25.45 11.58
N ALA A 16 16.63 -25.96 11.36
CA ALA A 16 15.41 -25.25 11.76
C ALA A 16 15.31 -25.12 13.30
N ALA A 17 15.67 -26.16 14.05
CA ALA A 17 15.65 -26.14 15.51
C ALA A 17 16.72 -25.22 16.11
N THR A 18 17.95 -25.18 15.56
CA THR A 18 18.96 -24.21 16.00
C THR A 18 18.68 -22.79 15.53
N ALA A 19 18.03 -22.59 14.38
CA ALA A 19 17.55 -21.27 13.97
C ALA A 19 16.46 -20.75 14.93
N LEU A 20 15.45 -21.57 15.27
CA LEU A 20 14.47 -21.20 16.31
C LEU A 20 15.15 -20.97 17.67
N ALA A 21 16.04 -21.86 18.10
CA ALA A 21 16.74 -21.71 19.39
C ALA A 21 17.62 -20.45 19.45
N ALA A 22 18.25 -20.05 18.34
CA ALA A 22 19.01 -18.79 18.26
C ALA A 22 18.09 -17.55 18.33
N ILE A 23 16.92 -17.60 17.68
CA ILE A 23 15.88 -16.56 17.77
C ILE A 23 15.39 -16.40 19.23
N PHE A 24 15.28 -17.49 19.99
CA PHE A 24 14.89 -17.46 21.41
C PHE A 24 16.05 -17.23 22.40
N ALA A 25 17.31 -17.35 21.99
CA ALA A 25 18.48 -17.15 22.86
C ALA A 25 19.05 -15.72 22.80
N ALA A 26 18.84 -15.00 21.70
CA ALA A 26 19.24 -13.59 21.55
C ALA A 26 18.69 -12.60 22.60
N PRO A 27 17.48 -12.76 23.20
CA PRO A 27 16.95 -11.77 24.15
C PRO A 27 17.80 -11.58 25.42
N ALA A 28 18.57 -12.59 25.83
CA ALA A 28 19.30 -12.58 27.09
C ALA A 28 20.49 -11.59 27.13
N MET A 29 20.94 -11.07 25.99
CA MET A 29 21.99 -10.03 25.91
C MET A 29 21.44 -8.63 25.62
N ALA A 30 20.12 -8.50 25.39
CA ALA A 30 19.46 -7.22 25.12
C ALA A 30 18.90 -6.53 26.38
N GLN A 31 18.98 -7.18 27.56
CA GLN A 31 18.32 -6.73 28.79
C GLN A 31 19.01 -5.57 29.52
N ASP A 32 20.27 -5.26 29.18
CA ASP A 32 21.08 -4.26 29.91
C ASP A 32 20.97 -2.83 29.34
N LEU A 33 20.36 -2.67 28.15
CA LEU A 33 20.11 -1.35 27.52
C LEU A 33 18.61 -1.04 27.57
N LEU A 34 18.15 -0.45 28.67
CA LEU A 34 16.76 0.04 28.74
C LEU A 34 16.52 1.19 27.77
N GLY A 35 15.29 1.23 27.25
CA GLY A 35 14.72 2.41 26.61
C GLY A 35 15.31 2.83 25.27
N GLN A 36 16.15 2.03 24.62
CA GLN A 36 16.81 2.37 23.36
C GLN A 36 16.84 1.19 22.38
N PRO A 37 16.94 1.44 21.06
CA PRO A 37 17.15 0.38 20.07
C PRO A 37 18.50 -0.32 20.29
N VAL A 38 18.57 -1.63 20.04
CA VAL A 38 19.78 -2.44 20.20
C VAL A 38 20.34 -2.89 18.83
N PRO A 39 21.67 -2.93 18.65
CA PRO A 39 22.30 -3.44 17.42
C PRO A 39 21.78 -4.83 17.04
N ALA A 40 21.34 -4.97 15.78
CA ALA A 40 20.77 -6.19 15.23
C ALA A 40 19.54 -6.75 15.99
N GLY A 41 18.82 -5.92 16.77
CA GLY A 41 17.60 -6.31 17.48
C GLY A 41 16.53 -6.91 16.54
N LEU A 42 15.85 -7.95 17.01
CA LEU A 42 14.85 -8.72 16.24
C LEU A 42 13.40 -8.53 16.70
N GLY A 43 13.19 -8.09 17.95
CA GLY A 43 11.88 -7.93 18.57
C GLY A 43 11.55 -6.47 18.86
N LEU A 44 10.49 -6.24 19.64
CA LEU A 44 10.19 -4.94 20.21
C LEU A 44 11.29 -4.52 21.22
N GLN A 45 11.50 -3.21 21.41
CA GLN A 45 12.38 -2.69 22.48
C GLN A 45 11.89 -3.12 23.87
N THR A 46 12.78 -3.20 24.86
CA THR A 46 12.43 -3.65 26.23
C THR A 46 11.29 -2.82 26.84
N ALA A 47 10.17 -3.48 27.14
CA ALA A 47 8.99 -2.86 27.75
C ALA A 47 9.27 -2.37 29.18
N ALA A 48 8.80 -1.16 29.49
CA ALA A 48 9.03 -0.47 30.77
C ALA A 48 7.79 0.25 31.33
N ALA A 49 6.61 -0.04 30.77
CA ALA A 49 5.31 0.41 31.26
C ALA A 49 4.26 -0.71 31.09
N PRO A 50 3.16 -0.72 31.88
CA PRO A 50 2.12 -1.75 31.81
C PRO A 50 1.53 -1.97 30.41
N LEU A 51 1.25 -0.89 29.68
CA LEU A 51 0.75 -0.95 28.30
C LEU A 51 1.74 -1.61 27.34
N ALA A 52 3.03 -1.36 27.51
CA ALA A 52 4.08 -2.01 26.72
C ALA A 52 4.16 -3.51 27.04
N HIS A 53 3.96 -3.94 28.29
CA HIS A 53 3.89 -5.37 28.63
C HIS A 53 2.66 -6.05 28.03
N GLU A 54 1.48 -5.40 28.02
CA GLU A 54 0.30 -5.94 27.36
C GLU A 54 0.47 -6.01 25.83
N ALA A 55 1.06 -4.97 25.21
CA ALA A 55 1.41 -4.97 23.79
C ALA A 55 2.43 -6.07 23.46
N HIS A 56 3.46 -6.26 24.30
CA HIS A 56 4.44 -7.34 24.16
C HIS A 56 3.82 -8.72 24.29
N PHE A 57 2.90 -8.91 25.25
CA PHE A 57 2.18 -10.18 25.41
C PHE A 57 1.34 -10.47 24.15
N PHE A 58 0.53 -9.51 23.72
CA PHE A 58 -0.34 -9.70 22.55
C PHE A 58 0.49 -9.89 21.26
N HIS A 59 1.59 -9.16 21.08
CA HIS A 59 2.50 -9.33 19.96
C HIS A 59 3.26 -10.67 19.99
N ASN A 60 4.06 -10.92 21.04
CA ASN A 60 5.01 -12.02 21.09
C ASN A 60 4.38 -13.38 21.44
N VAL A 61 3.29 -13.39 22.23
CA VAL A 61 2.68 -14.63 22.76
C VAL A 61 1.42 -15.02 21.98
N VAL A 62 0.68 -14.07 21.41
CA VAL A 62 -0.55 -14.35 20.65
C VAL A 62 -0.34 -14.20 19.15
N LEU A 63 -0.04 -12.99 18.67
CA LEU A 63 0.06 -12.71 17.23
C LEU A 63 1.20 -13.50 16.57
N MET A 64 2.43 -13.33 17.05
CA MET A 64 3.62 -13.92 16.41
C MET A 64 3.55 -15.44 16.25
N PRO A 65 3.14 -16.24 17.26
CA PRO A 65 2.94 -17.68 17.08
C PRO A 65 1.85 -18.00 16.06
N VAL A 66 0.70 -17.32 16.11
CA VAL A 66 -0.42 -17.56 15.17
C VAL A 66 -0.01 -17.23 13.74
N ILE A 67 0.57 -16.06 13.49
CA ILE A 67 1.00 -15.68 12.14
C ILE A 67 2.15 -16.55 11.62
N THR A 68 3.06 -16.98 12.50
CA THR A 68 4.15 -17.91 12.13
C THR A 68 3.59 -19.27 11.74
N VAL A 69 2.64 -19.83 12.49
CA VAL A 69 2.00 -21.11 12.17
C VAL A 69 1.24 -21.03 10.84
N ILE A 70 0.47 -19.96 10.60
CA ILE A 70 -0.24 -19.77 9.32
C ILE A 70 0.75 -19.66 8.15
N CYS A 71 1.79 -18.83 8.31
CA CYS A 71 2.81 -18.63 7.27
C CYS A 71 3.56 -19.94 6.97
N VAL A 72 4.09 -20.61 7.99
CA VAL A 72 4.80 -21.89 7.83
C VAL A 72 3.90 -22.95 7.22
N LEU A 73 2.62 -23.05 7.62
CA LEU A 73 1.66 -23.98 7.02
C LEU A 73 1.48 -23.72 5.52
N VAL A 74 1.18 -22.48 5.14
CA VAL A 74 0.95 -22.09 3.74
C VAL A 74 2.20 -22.30 2.88
N LEU A 75 3.37 -21.89 3.38
CA LEU A 75 4.64 -22.03 2.64
C LEU A 75 5.09 -23.50 2.56
N ALA A 76 4.92 -24.30 3.62
CA ALA A 76 5.21 -25.73 3.59
C ALA A 76 4.26 -26.47 2.63
N LEU A 77 2.98 -26.12 2.59
CA LEU A 77 2.03 -26.63 1.60
C LEU A 77 2.44 -26.27 0.17
N LEU A 78 2.85 -25.02 -0.07
CA LEU A 78 3.31 -24.56 -1.39
C LEU A 78 4.54 -25.36 -1.86
N VAL A 79 5.54 -25.54 -1.00
CA VAL A 79 6.75 -26.35 -1.29
C VAL A 79 6.40 -27.83 -1.47
N TRP A 80 5.58 -28.40 -0.60
CA TRP A 80 5.14 -29.80 -0.69
C TRP A 80 4.38 -30.06 -2.00
N ILE A 81 3.46 -29.18 -2.38
CA ILE A 81 2.71 -29.29 -3.63
C ILE A 81 3.65 -29.17 -4.84
N ALA A 82 4.56 -28.20 -4.83
CA ALA A 82 5.53 -28.02 -5.90
C ALA A 82 6.39 -29.29 -6.11
N ILE A 83 6.82 -29.95 -5.02
CA ILE A 83 7.56 -31.20 -5.11
C ILE A 83 6.66 -32.37 -5.53
N ARG A 84 5.49 -32.54 -4.90
CA ARG A 84 4.63 -33.73 -5.07
C ARG A 84 3.86 -33.76 -6.38
N TYR A 85 3.46 -32.60 -6.89
CA TYR A 85 2.59 -32.44 -8.07
C TYR A 85 3.30 -31.80 -9.26
N ASN A 86 4.63 -31.80 -9.29
CA ASN A 86 5.38 -31.48 -10.51
C ASN A 86 5.03 -32.47 -11.65
N LYS A 87 5.09 -32.01 -12.90
CA LYS A 87 4.74 -32.78 -14.11
C LYS A 87 5.42 -34.16 -14.24
N ARG A 88 6.60 -34.39 -13.63
CA ARG A 88 7.26 -35.72 -13.62
C ARG A 88 6.67 -36.65 -12.55
N ALA A 89 6.27 -36.13 -11.40
CA ALA A 89 5.72 -36.88 -10.27
C ALA A 89 4.19 -37.04 -10.31
N ASN A 90 3.49 -36.16 -11.04
CA ASN A 90 2.05 -36.26 -11.30
C ASN A 90 1.76 -35.78 -12.74
N PRO A 91 1.95 -36.63 -13.76
CA PRO A 91 1.77 -36.24 -15.17
C PRO A 91 0.30 -36.07 -15.57
N THR A 92 -0.62 -36.69 -14.85
CA THR A 92 -2.08 -36.62 -15.06
C THR A 92 -2.72 -35.74 -13.99
N PRO A 93 -3.19 -34.53 -14.32
CA PRO A 93 -3.86 -33.67 -13.34
C PRO A 93 -5.24 -34.22 -12.96
N ALA A 94 -5.66 -33.95 -11.73
CA ALA A 94 -6.99 -34.25 -11.24
C ALA A 94 -8.03 -33.26 -11.85
N LYS A 95 -9.27 -33.72 -12.01
CA LYS A 95 -10.34 -32.98 -12.72
C LYS A 95 -11.35 -32.24 -11.81
N TRP A 96 -11.16 -32.26 -10.49
CA TRP A 96 -12.06 -31.56 -9.56
C TRP A 96 -11.76 -30.05 -9.52
N SER A 97 -12.80 -29.22 -9.49
CA SER A 97 -12.71 -27.75 -9.47
C SER A 97 -13.30 -27.10 -8.21
N HIS A 98 -13.96 -27.88 -7.35
CA HIS A 98 -14.62 -27.41 -6.12
C HIS A 98 -14.69 -28.56 -5.11
N ASN A 99 -14.82 -28.22 -3.84
CA ASN A 99 -15.15 -29.11 -2.74
C ASN A 99 -15.69 -28.28 -1.57
N THR A 100 -17.00 -28.33 -1.36
CA THR A 100 -17.70 -27.49 -0.37
C THR A 100 -17.18 -27.68 1.06
N VAL A 101 -16.77 -28.89 1.46
CA VAL A 101 -16.24 -29.15 2.81
C VAL A 101 -14.89 -28.44 3.00
N ILE A 102 -14.04 -28.48 1.98
CA ILE A 102 -12.78 -27.72 1.94
C ILE A 102 -13.07 -26.22 1.96
N GLU A 103 -13.91 -25.72 1.05
CA GLU A 103 -14.23 -24.29 0.96
C GLU A 103 -14.80 -23.73 2.27
N VAL A 104 -15.66 -24.49 2.97
CA VAL A 104 -16.19 -24.13 4.29
C VAL A 104 -15.09 -24.15 5.36
N ILE A 105 -14.34 -25.24 5.53
CA ILE A 105 -13.32 -25.34 6.59
C ILE A 105 -12.28 -24.23 6.45
N TRP A 106 -11.85 -23.91 5.22
CA TRP A 106 -10.74 -23.00 4.95
C TRP A 106 -11.21 -21.53 4.92
N THR A 107 -12.53 -21.29 5.02
CA THR A 107 -13.14 -19.99 5.32
C THR A 107 -13.42 -19.83 6.82
N VAL A 108 -13.99 -20.84 7.46
CA VAL A 108 -14.39 -20.80 8.88
C VAL A 108 -13.19 -20.81 9.83
N VAL A 109 -12.14 -21.60 9.56
CA VAL A 109 -10.96 -21.65 10.45
C VAL A 109 -10.25 -20.29 10.54
N PRO A 110 -9.95 -19.57 9.44
CA PRO A 110 -9.44 -18.19 9.53
C PRO A 110 -10.37 -17.23 10.27
N VAL A 111 -11.70 -17.31 10.08
CA VAL A 111 -12.66 -16.49 10.83
C VAL A 111 -12.54 -16.73 12.34
N LEU A 112 -12.49 -18.00 12.78
CA LEU A 112 -12.35 -18.34 14.20
C LEU A 112 -11.02 -17.87 14.78
N ILE A 113 -9.93 -17.97 14.02
CA ILE A 113 -8.62 -17.45 14.42
C ILE A 113 -8.68 -15.92 14.59
N LEU A 114 -9.25 -15.20 13.63
CA LEU A 114 -9.36 -13.74 13.67
C LEU A 114 -10.23 -13.29 14.85
N VAL A 115 -11.37 -13.93 15.11
CA VAL A 115 -12.20 -13.69 16.30
C VAL A 115 -11.39 -13.90 17.59
N GLY A 116 -10.58 -14.96 17.65
CA GLY A 116 -9.68 -15.21 18.79
C GLY A 116 -8.64 -14.09 18.99
N ILE A 117 -8.04 -13.59 17.91
CA ILE A 117 -7.11 -12.44 17.96
C ILE A 117 -7.84 -11.17 18.42
N SER A 118 -9.05 -10.91 17.91
CA SER A 118 -9.83 -9.71 18.24
C SER A 118 -10.09 -9.55 19.74
N LEU A 119 -10.25 -10.65 20.50
CA LEU A 119 -10.43 -10.60 21.95
C LEU A 119 -9.25 -9.90 22.66
N PHE A 120 -8.02 -10.23 22.27
CA PHE A 120 -6.81 -9.60 22.82
C PHE A 120 -6.60 -8.20 22.25
N SER A 121 -6.92 -7.99 20.96
CA SER A 121 -6.85 -6.66 20.33
C SER A 121 -7.76 -5.64 21.01
N PHE A 122 -9.00 -6.02 21.35
CA PHE A 122 -9.93 -5.12 22.02
C PHE A 122 -9.52 -4.87 23.48
N ARG A 123 -9.06 -5.89 24.21
CA ARG A 123 -8.52 -5.70 25.57
C ARG A 123 -7.42 -4.63 25.57
N LEU A 124 -6.43 -4.76 24.70
CA LEU A 124 -5.33 -3.81 24.62
C LEU A 124 -5.81 -2.41 24.18
N LEU A 125 -6.71 -2.34 23.19
CA LEU A 125 -7.29 -1.07 22.73
C LEU A 125 -8.03 -0.32 23.85
N PHE A 126 -8.78 -1.03 24.70
CA PHE A 126 -9.44 -0.41 25.86
C PHE A 126 -8.44 -0.02 26.96
N ALA A 127 -7.39 -0.80 27.21
CA ALA A 127 -6.34 -0.41 28.17
C ALA A 127 -5.65 0.94 27.82
N TYR A 128 -5.47 1.25 26.52
CA TYR A 128 -5.00 2.57 26.07
C TYR A 128 -6.00 3.72 26.28
N HIS A 129 -7.28 3.43 26.48
CA HIS A 129 -8.35 4.43 26.64
C HIS A 129 -8.86 4.57 28.09
N ASP A 130 -8.72 3.53 28.89
CA ASP A 130 -9.07 3.52 30.31
C ASP A 130 -7.97 4.27 31.10
N TYR A 131 -8.01 5.61 31.02
CA TYR A 131 -7.08 6.47 31.74
C TYR A 131 -7.23 6.31 33.26
N PRO A 132 -6.16 5.96 34.00
CA PRO A 132 -6.17 6.05 35.45
C PRO A 132 -6.08 7.53 35.89
N ASP A 133 -6.44 7.79 37.15
CA ASP A 133 -6.21 9.11 37.76
C ASP A 133 -4.74 9.50 37.66
N SER A 134 -4.48 10.73 37.21
CA SER A 134 -3.13 11.23 36.92
C SER A 134 -2.49 11.89 38.14
N ASP A 135 -1.32 11.35 38.53
CA ASP A 135 -0.44 11.96 39.53
C ASP A 135 0.32 13.15 38.94
N VAL A 136 0.70 13.03 37.66
CA VAL A 136 1.40 14.06 36.87
C VAL A 136 0.76 14.18 35.49
N THR A 137 0.38 15.39 35.09
CA THR A 137 0.05 15.72 33.71
C THR A 137 1.23 16.44 33.06
N VAL A 138 1.66 15.95 31.89
CA VAL A 138 2.63 16.64 31.03
C VAL A 138 1.92 17.02 29.73
N LYS A 139 1.97 18.30 29.39
CA LYS A 139 1.58 18.78 28.06
C LYS A 139 2.82 18.81 27.16
N ILE A 140 2.70 18.20 25.99
CA ILE A 140 3.72 18.12 24.95
C ILE A 140 3.26 18.95 23.76
N THR A 141 4.06 19.94 23.37
CA THR A 141 3.86 20.75 22.15
C THR A 141 4.88 20.35 21.10
N GLY A 142 4.44 19.80 19.97
CA GLY A 142 5.29 19.59 18.80
C GLY A 142 5.53 20.91 18.05
N ASN A 143 6.80 21.24 17.82
CA ASN A 143 7.23 22.36 16.98
C ASN A 143 8.24 21.83 15.96
N GLN A 144 8.41 22.49 14.81
CA GLN A 144 9.50 22.15 13.89
C GLN A 144 10.86 22.19 14.62
N TRP A 145 11.49 21.01 14.63
CA TRP A 145 12.83 20.70 15.14
C TRP A 145 12.99 20.57 16.67
N ASN A 146 11.92 20.74 17.47
CA ASN A 146 12.00 20.62 18.93
C ASN A 146 10.66 20.23 19.58
N TRP A 147 10.70 19.88 20.88
CA TRP A 147 9.52 19.58 21.69
C TRP A 147 9.40 20.55 22.86
N GLY A 148 8.22 21.12 23.08
CA GLY A 148 7.87 21.85 24.30
C GLY A 148 7.28 20.90 25.36
N TYR A 149 7.69 21.06 26.62
CA TYR A 149 7.15 20.31 27.76
C TYR A 149 6.69 21.24 28.89
N GLU A 150 5.44 21.10 29.33
CA GLU A 150 4.79 21.89 30.38
C GLU A 150 4.13 20.96 31.40
N TYR A 151 4.19 21.28 32.71
CA TYR A 151 3.64 20.44 33.78
C TYR A 151 2.60 21.24 34.57
N PRO A 152 1.35 21.35 34.05
CA PRO A 152 0.33 22.24 34.62
C PRO A 152 -0.03 21.90 36.07
N ASP A 153 -0.08 20.61 36.45
CA ASP A 153 -0.37 20.17 37.82
C ASP A 153 0.67 20.68 38.85
N GLN A 154 1.92 20.86 38.40
CA GLN A 154 3.05 21.30 39.22
C GLN A 154 3.44 22.77 38.98
N GLY A 155 2.74 23.49 38.10
CA GLY A 155 3.05 24.88 37.75
C GLY A 155 4.40 25.08 37.06
N VAL A 156 4.97 24.05 36.42
CA VAL A 156 6.21 24.19 35.63
C VAL A 156 5.85 24.70 34.24
N ALA A 157 6.27 25.93 33.95
CA ALA A 157 6.09 26.57 32.64
C ALA A 157 6.79 25.78 31.51
N GLU A 158 6.31 25.98 30.28
CA GLU A 158 6.84 25.29 29.10
C GLU A 158 8.35 25.55 28.91
N TYR A 159 9.12 24.48 28.75
CA TYR A 159 10.52 24.52 28.34
C TYR A 159 10.74 23.70 27.07
N ILE A 160 11.76 24.09 26.29
CA ILE A 160 12.06 23.48 24.99
C ILE A 160 13.17 22.43 25.13
N SER A 161 12.98 21.32 24.43
CA SER A 161 13.89 20.18 24.31
C SER A 161 14.38 20.07 22.88
N ASN A 162 15.69 20.18 22.69
CA ASN A 162 16.37 20.09 21.39
C ASN A 162 17.25 18.84 21.33
N MET A 163 17.52 18.32 20.13
CA MET A 163 18.54 17.30 19.93
C MET A 163 19.91 17.80 20.40
N LEU A 164 20.62 16.98 21.19
CA LEU A 164 21.99 17.30 21.57
C LEU A 164 22.91 17.33 20.33
N PRO A 165 23.79 18.34 20.21
CA PRO A 165 24.83 18.37 19.18
C PRO A 165 25.68 17.08 19.16
N GLU A 166 26.09 16.69 17.96
CA GLU A 166 26.80 15.42 17.70
C GLU A 166 28.14 15.31 18.44
N ASP A 167 28.80 16.42 18.72
CA ASP A 167 30.03 16.52 19.53
C ASP A 167 29.80 16.30 21.04
N LYS A 168 28.54 16.39 21.50
CA LYS A 168 28.14 16.27 22.91
C LYS A 168 27.36 15.00 23.21
N ALA A 169 26.68 14.42 22.22
CA ALA A 169 25.97 13.16 22.37
C ALA A 169 26.96 11.97 22.52
N PRO A 170 26.77 11.07 23.50
CA PRO A 170 27.47 9.79 23.50
C PRO A 170 27.16 9.03 22.20
N LYS A 171 28.17 8.39 21.57
CA LYS A 171 28.00 7.73 20.27
C LYS A 171 26.81 6.75 20.20
N HIS A 172 26.60 5.97 21.26
CA HIS A 172 25.48 5.02 21.35
C HIS A 172 24.09 5.69 21.40
N LEU A 173 24.03 7.01 21.67
CA LEU A 173 22.81 7.83 21.66
C LEU A 173 22.76 8.78 20.45
N TYR A 174 23.51 8.48 19.38
CA TYR A 174 23.47 9.23 18.12
C TYR A 174 22.01 9.43 17.65
N ARG A 175 21.61 10.69 17.42
CA ARG A 175 20.23 11.10 17.05
C ARG A 175 19.12 10.79 18.07
N LEU A 176 19.46 10.33 19.29
CA LEU A 176 18.51 10.02 20.36
C LEU A 176 18.60 10.96 21.58
N ALA A 177 19.79 11.51 21.88
CA ALA A 177 19.97 12.36 23.05
C ALA A 177 19.38 13.77 22.88
N ALA A 178 18.78 14.33 23.94
CA ALA A 178 18.25 15.69 23.99
C ALA A 178 18.86 16.49 25.17
N ASP A 179 18.81 17.82 25.11
CA ASP A 179 19.43 18.72 26.09
C ASP A 179 18.62 18.85 27.40
N GLU A 180 17.31 19.02 27.28
CA GLU A 180 16.35 19.16 28.37
C GLU A 180 15.28 18.05 28.25
N PRO A 181 15.43 16.89 28.94
CA PRO A 181 14.50 15.77 28.80
C PRO A 181 13.12 16.03 29.43
N MET A 182 12.13 15.23 29.05
CA MET A 182 10.86 15.10 29.80
C MET A 182 11.14 14.29 31.07
N VAL A 183 11.07 14.92 32.25
CA VAL A 183 11.40 14.28 33.54
C VAL A 183 10.11 13.79 34.20
N VAL A 184 10.05 12.51 34.57
CA VAL A 184 8.84 11.92 35.18
C VAL A 184 9.18 11.05 36.39
N PRO A 185 8.30 10.99 37.42
CA PRO A 185 8.50 10.13 38.58
C PRO A 185 8.21 8.65 38.27
N VAL A 186 9.04 7.75 38.80
CA VAL A 186 8.82 6.30 38.74
C VAL A 186 7.59 5.89 39.56
N GLY A 187 6.83 4.93 39.02
CA GLY A 187 5.69 4.31 39.70
C GLY A 187 4.41 5.14 39.75
N GLN A 188 4.41 6.37 39.22
CA GLN A 188 3.25 7.27 39.16
C GLN A 188 2.60 7.30 37.76
N ASN A 189 1.29 7.56 37.72
CA ASN A 189 0.52 7.66 36.48
C ASN A 189 0.78 9.02 35.81
N VAL A 190 1.39 8.98 34.64
CA VAL A 190 1.68 10.16 33.82
C VAL A 190 0.63 10.25 32.71
N ARG A 191 -0.17 11.32 32.71
CA ARG A 191 -1.05 11.68 31.60
C ARG A 191 -0.30 12.59 30.63
N LEU A 192 -0.36 12.27 29.35
CA LEU A 192 0.21 13.10 28.29
C LEU A 192 -0.92 13.80 27.53
N LEU A 193 -0.85 15.13 27.48
CA LEU A 193 -1.68 15.98 26.63
C LEU A 193 -0.82 16.42 25.43
N ILE A 194 -1.21 16.07 24.21
CA ILE A 194 -0.34 16.13 23.03
C ILE A 194 -0.99 17.01 21.96
N THR A 195 -0.29 18.07 21.58
CA THR A 195 -0.72 19.05 20.56
C THR A 195 0.51 19.53 19.76
N ALA A 196 0.29 20.28 18.68
CA ALA A 196 1.37 20.90 17.91
C ALA A 196 1.06 22.38 17.63
N SER A 197 2.10 23.18 17.40
CA SER A 197 1.97 24.61 17.11
C SER A 197 1.90 24.95 15.62
N ASP A 198 2.47 24.07 14.76
CA ASP A 198 2.72 24.38 13.35
C ASP A 198 2.19 23.30 12.37
N VAL A 199 2.81 22.13 12.34
CA VAL A 199 2.48 21.01 11.45
C VAL A 199 2.15 19.75 12.27
N ILE A 200 1.79 18.65 11.62
CA ILE A 200 1.59 17.38 12.33
C ILE A 200 2.96 16.79 12.70
N HIS A 201 3.14 16.48 13.99
CA HIS A 201 4.24 15.69 14.54
C HIS A 201 3.69 14.40 15.15
N ALA A 202 4.55 13.49 15.63
CA ALA A 202 4.08 12.31 16.35
C ALA A 202 5.03 11.91 17.49
N VAL A 203 4.52 11.96 18.72
CA VAL A 203 5.24 11.53 19.94
C VAL A 203 5.29 10.01 19.93
N ALA A 204 6.46 9.41 19.68
CA ALA A 204 6.65 7.96 19.70
C ALA A 204 7.76 7.54 20.68
N VAL A 205 7.42 6.72 21.69
CA VAL A 205 8.35 6.19 22.70
C VAL A 205 8.15 4.66 22.81
N PRO A 206 8.93 3.85 22.07
CA PRO A 206 8.67 2.41 21.91
C PRO A 206 8.67 1.61 23.22
N ALA A 207 9.56 1.92 24.16
CA ALA A 207 9.64 1.22 25.45
C ALA A 207 8.39 1.39 26.35
N PHE A 208 7.55 2.40 26.08
CA PHE A 208 6.25 2.60 26.72
C PHE A 208 5.07 2.25 25.80
N ALA A 209 5.34 1.76 24.58
CA ALA A 209 4.37 1.48 23.53
C ALA A 209 3.47 2.67 23.15
N ILE A 210 4.02 3.89 23.24
CA ILE A 210 3.31 5.13 22.87
C ILE A 210 3.63 5.50 21.42
N LYS A 211 2.60 5.74 20.59
CA LYS A 211 2.66 6.63 19.43
C LYS A 211 1.34 7.40 19.30
N VAL A 212 1.40 8.73 19.35
CA VAL A 212 0.24 9.61 19.22
C VAL A 212 0.61 10.82 18.36
N ASP A 213 -0.27 11.22 17.46
CA ASP A 213 -0.04 12.37 16.60
C ASP A 213 -0.31 13.67 17.37
N ALA A 214 0.65 14.58 17.31
CA ALA A 214 0.53 15.95 17.75
C ALA A 214 -0.02 16.76 16.59
N VAL A 215 -1.31 17.10 16.65
CA VAL A 215 -2.04 17.75 15.55
C VAL A 215 -2.38 19.20 15.93
N PRO A 216 -2.02 20.20 15.10
CA PRO A 216 -2.37 21.59 15.37
C PRO A 216 -3.90 21.79 15.47
N GLY A 217 -4.34 22.59 16.44
CA GLY A 217 -5.76 22.85 16.72
C GLY A 217 -6.51 21.72 17.44
N ARG A 218 -5.82 20.62 17.81
CA ARG A 218 -6.40 19.48 18.55
C ARG A 218 -5.56 19.17 19.80
N MET A 219 -6.21 18.67 20.84
CA MET A 219 -5.56 18.07 22.00
C MET A 219 -5.82 16.58 21.99
N ASN A 220 -4.79 15.79 21.72
CA ASN A 220 -4.83 14.34 21.84
C ASN A 220 -4.30 13.93 23.21
N GLU A 221 -4.65 12.74 23.68
CA GLU A 221 -4.23 12.26 25.00
C GLU A 221 -3.85 10.77 25.00
N THR A 222 -2.91 10.45 25.89
CA THR A 222 -2.48 9.08 26.21
C THR A 222 -1.93 9.06 27.64
N TRP A 223 -1.56 7.89 28.15
CA TRP A 223 -0.99 7.75 29.48
C TRP A 223 0.08 6.67 29.53
N PHE A 224 0.94 6.72 30.56
CA PHE A 224 1.81 5.60 30.93
C PHE A 224 2.16 5.66 32.42
N ARG A 225 2.76 4.57 32.91
CA ARG A 225 3.37 4.52 34.24
C ARG A 225 4.72 3.83 34.09
N ALA A 226 5.81 4.58 34.28
CA ALA A 226 7.16 4.02 34.18
C ALA A 226 7.47 3.14 35.39
N GLU A 227 7.98 1.93 35.15
CA GLU A 227 8.20 0.93 36.21
C GLU A 227 9.63 0.92 36.77
N LYS A 228 10.58 1.54 36.08
CA LYS A 228 11.99 1.57 36.47
C LYS A 228 12.63 2.92 36.14
N GLU A 229 13.43 3.44 37.07
CA GLU A 229 14.27 4.62 36.86
C GLU A 229 15.30 4.39 35.74
N GLY A 230 15.61 5.46 35.00
CA GLY A 230 16.51 5.42 33.86
C GLY A 230 16.08 6.34 32.71
N ASP A 231 16.87 6.33 31.64
CA ASP A 231 16.63 7.11 30.44
C ASP A 231 15.97 6.25 29.35
N TYR A 232 14.96 6.83 28.69
CA TYR A 232 14.17 6.21 27.64
C TYR A 232 14.07 7.13 26.44
N TYR A 233 14.13 6.55 25.24
CA TYR A 233 14.31 7.29 24.00
C TYR A 233 13.21 6.97 22.99
N GLY A 234 12.86 7.99 22.23
CA GLY A 234 11.86 8.01 21.18
C GLY A 234 12.21 9.08 20.15
N GLN A 235 11.42 9.23 19.10
CA GLN A 235 11.65 10.25 18.06
C GLN A 235 10.33 10.68 17.41
N CYS A 236 10.31 11.81 16.70
CA CYS A 236 9.16 12.25 15.92
C CYS A 236 8.91 11.30 14.72
N SER A 237 7.81 10.54 14.73
CA SER A 237 7.56 9.52 13.70
C SER A 237 6.80 10.00 12.45
N GLU A 238 6.18 11.18 12.50
CA GLU A 238 5.56 11.82 11.33
C GLU A 238 6.58 12.70 10.58
N LEU A 239 6.37 12.88 9.28
CA LEU A 239 7.13 13.85 8.48
C LEU A 239 6.63 15.26 8.77
N CYS A 240 7.35 15.97 9.65
CA CYS A 240 7.10 17.39 9.93
C CYS A 240 8.01 18.34 9.13
N GLY A 241 8.85 17.82 8.22
CA GLY A 241 9.62 18.60 7.24
C GLY A 241 11.09 18.22 7.13
N VAL A 242 11.95 19.17 6.73
CA VAL A 242 13.35 18.94 6.35
C VAL A 242 14.19 18.26 7.44
N ASP A 243 14.04 18.72 8.69
CA ASP A 243 14.83 18.24 9.83
C ASP A 243 14.05 17.27 10.75
N HIS A 244 12.96 16.65 10.27
CA HIS A 244 12.12 15.78 11.12
C HIS A 244 12.85 14.56 11.71
N ALA A 245 13.89 14.07 11.01
CA ALA A 245 14.74 12.97 11.47
C ALA A 245 15.62 13.31 12.69
N PHE A 246 15.67 14.59 13.06
CA PHE A 246 16.53 15.15 14.10
C PHE A 246 15.72 15.63 15.31
N MET A 247 14.52 15.08 15.52
CA MET A 247 13.62 15.39 16.64
C MET A 247 13.49 14.22 17.64
N PRO A 248 14.51 13.97 18.47
CA PRO A 248 14.43 12.96 19.52
C PRO A 248 13.44 13.34 20.62
N ILE A 249 13.01 12.32 21.35
CA ILE A 249 12.23 12.41 22.58
C ILE A 249 13.04 11.67 23.63
N HIS A 250 13.50 12.36 24.67
CA HIS A 250 14.24 11.78 25.77
C HIS A 250 13.38 11.91 27.04
N VAL A 251 12.95 10.77 27.58
CA VAL A 251 12.21 10.67 28.83
C VAL A 251 13.15 10.20 29.93
N LYS A 252 13.27 10.97 31.00
CA LYS A 252 14.12 10.67 32.15
C LYS A 252 13.24 10.30 33.34
N VAL A 253 13.20 9.01 33.65
CA VAL A 253 12.42 8.47 34.78
C VAL A 253 13.29 8.51 36.03
N VAL A 254 12.84 9.19 37.07
CA VAL A 254 13.59 9.43 38.31
C VAL A 254 12.79 9.04 39.55
N SER A 255 13.45 8.93 40.71
CA SER A 255 12.76 8.76 41.98
C SER A 255 11.79 9.93 42.26
N GLN A 256 10.75 9.71 43.05
CA GLN A 256 9.78 10.75 43.38
C GLN A 256 10.41 11.95 44.11
N GLU A 257 11.44 11.70 44.92
CA GLU A 257 12.25 12.72 45.58
C GLU A 257 13.05 13.57 44.57
N ALA A 258 13.68 12.91 43.59
CA ALA A 258 14.42 13.59 42.53
C ALA A 258 13.49 14.36 41.58
N PHE A 259 12.28 13.86 41.32
CA PHE A 259 11.25 14.60 40.58
C PHE A 259 10.82 15.86 41.33
N ALA A 260 10.53 15.76 42.64
CA ALA A 260 10.18 16.92 43.47
C ALA A 260 11.30 17.98 43.50
N ALA A 261 12.57 17.55 43.60
CA ALA A 261 13.73 18.45 43.53
C ALA A 261 13.88 19.10 42.14
N TRP A 262 13.60 18.36 41.06
CA TRP A 262 13.60 18.89 39.70
C TRP A 262 12.48 19.91 39.47
N VAL A 263 11.24 19.62 39.91
CA VAL A 263 10.10 20.55 39.87
C VAL A 263 10.45 21.86 40.57
N ALA A 264 11.00 21.78 41.79
CA ALA A 264 11.46 22.96 42.53
C ALA A 264 12.57 23.72 41.79
N SER A 265 13.50 23.02 41.13
CA SER A 265 14.56 23.66 40.32
C SER A 265 14.04 24.40 39.09
N LYS A 266 12.87 24.02 38.56
CA LYS A 266 12.16 24.72 37.47
C LYS A 266 11.15 25.76 37.99
N GLY A 267 11.09 26.00 39.31
CA GLY A 267 10.21 26.99 39.93
C GLY A 267 8.77 26.54 40.19
N GLY A 268 8.46 25.25 39.99
CA GLY A 268 7.15 24.65 40.28
C GLY A 268 6.99 24.20 41.73
N SER A 269 5.83 23.58 42.04
CA SER A 269 5.53 22.99 43.35
C SER A 269 4.90 21.60 43.22
N MET A 270 5.15 20.74 44.23
CA MET A 270 4.50 19.44 44.37
C MET A 270 3.14 19.50 45.08
N THR A 271 2.80 20.62 45.75
CA THR A 271 1.39 20.87 46.10
C THR A 271 0.67 21.22 44.82
N LYS A 272 -0.22 20.32 44.37
CA LYS A 272 -1.12 20.52 43.23
C LYS A 272 -1.73 21.91 43.33
N ALA A 273 -1.64 22.70 42.25
CA ALA A 273 -2.31 23.99 42.21
C ALA A 273 -3.79 23.78 42.56
N ALA A 274 -4.30 24.49 43.56
CA ALA A 274 -5.71 24.40 43.92
C ALA A 274 -6.54 24.83 42.71
N ASP A 275 -7.69 24.19 42.47
CA ASP A 275 -8.50 24.42 41.28
C ASP A 275 -8.95 25.89 41.16
N ASP A 276 -8.19 26.71 40.43
CA ASP A 276 -8.61 28.04 39.95
C ASP A 276 -9.67 27.96 38.83
N ALA A 277 -10.39 26.82 38.77
CA ALA A 277 -11.58 26.58 37.97
C ALA A 277 -12.72 27.59 38.25
N ALA A 278 -12.65 28.34 39.36
CA ALA A 278 -13.54 29.45 39.66
C ALA A 278 -13.15 30.80 39.01
N ALA A 279 -11.88 30.99 38.62
CA ALA A 279 -11.38 32.27 38.11
C ALA A 279 -11.46 32.38 36.57
N ALA A 280 -11.09 31.32 35.85
CA ALA A 280 -11.10 31.32 34.38
C ALA A 280 -12.53 31.34 33.78
N ALA A 281 -13.51 30.75 34.48
CA ALA A 281 -14.90 30.70 34.03
C ALA A 281 -15.61 32.07 34.04
N ALA A 282 -15.04 33.09 34.68
CA ALA A 282 -15.62 34.43 34.79
C ALA A 282 -15.25 35.38 33.62
N ALA A 283 -14.32 34.98 32.74
CA ALA A 283 -13.75 35.86 31.71
C ALA A 283 -14.32 35.67 30.29
N ALA A 284 -15.23 34.71 30.06
CA ALA A 284 -15.65 34.31 28.71
C ALA A 284 -17.15 33.97 28.56
N ALA A 285 -18.05 34.95 28.77
CA ALA A 285 -19.42 35.04 28.21
C ALA A 285 -19.97 36.47 28.48
N PRO A 286 -20.79 37.08 27.59
CA PRO A 286 -22.11 36.59 27.16
C PRO A 286 -22.20 36.39 25.63
N ALA A 287 -22.86 35.36 25.08
CA ALA A 287 -24.24 34.90 25.25
C ALA A 287 -25.30 35.79 24.55
N VAL A 288 -25.74 35.36 23.36
CA VAL A 288 -27.14 35.44 22.93
C VAL A 288 -27.47 34.15 22.18
N ALA A 289 -28.50 33.44 22.64
CA ALA A 289 -29.18 32.39 21.88
C ALA A 289 -30.65 32.76 21.81
N GLU A 290 -31.30 32.59 20.66
CA GLU A 290 -32.73 32.77 20.52
C GLU A 290 -33.36 31.53 19.86
N ALA A 291 -34.47 31.07 20.44
CA ALA A 291 -35.12 29.81 20.13
C ALA A 291 -36.18 29.97 19.01
N PRO A 292 -36.59 28.88 18.32
CA PRO A 292 -37.46 28.99 17.16
C PRO A 292 -38.93 29.21 17.54
N ALA A 293 -39.61 30.10 16.82
CA ALA A 293 -41.05 30.27 16.85
C ALA A 293 -41.73 29.61 15.64
N ALA A 294 -42.73 28.77 15.90
CA ALA A 294 -43.65 28.27 14.88
C ALA A 294 -44.77 29.29 14.59
N PRO A 295 -45.49 29.14 13.46
CA PRO A 295 -46.93 29.33 13.51
C PRO A 295 -47.73 28.21 12.79
N ALA A 296 -49.03 28.16 13.10
CA ALA A 296 -49.96 27.12 12.67
C ALA A 296 -50.88 27.54 11.50
N ALA A 297 -51.73 26.59 11.07
CA ALA A 297 -52.57 26.60 9.87
C ALA A 297 -53.66 27.71 9.76
N GLY A 298 -54.13 27.98 8.53
CA GLY A 298 -55.32 28.80 8.29
C GLY A 298 -55.75 29.02 6.82
N ALA A 299 -56.51 28.07 6.25
CA ALA A 299 -57.57 28.18 5.20
C ALA A 299 -57.37 28.92 3.84
N ALA A 300 -58.00 28.36 2.80
CA ALA A 300 -58.18 28.89 1.43
C ALA A 300 -59.58 29.58 1.28
N PRO A 301 -60.18 29.91 0.08
CA PRO A 301 -59.91 29.56 -1.33
C PRO A 301 -59.38 30.78 -2.16
N THR A 302 -59.46 30.96 -3.50
CA THR A 302 -60.16 30.38 -4.69
C THR A 302 -59.33 30.77 -5.96
N ASP A 303 -59.53 30.34 -7.23
CA ASP A 303 -60.45 29.42 -7.93
C ASP A 303 -59.85 28.94 -9.30
N ALA A 304 -60.57 28.07 -10.01
CA ALA A 304 -60.67 27.85 -11.48
C ALA A 304 -59.43 27.55 -12.37
N ALA A 305 -59.51 26.43 -13.09
CA ALA A 305 -58.65 26.02 -14.22
C ALA A 305 -59.33 26.33 -15.59
N PRO A 306 -58.79 25.99 -16.79
CA PRO A 306 -58.71 24.57 -17.23
C PRO A 306 -57.59 24.14 -18.24
N ALA A 307 -57.39 22.81 -18.26
CA ALA A 307 -57.12 21.92 -19.41
C ALA A 307 -55.85 22.04 -20.31
N ALA A 308 -55.27 20.87 -20.59
CA ALA A 308 -54.17 20.64 -21.54
C ALA A 308 -54.63 19.87 -22.81
N PRO A 309 -53.87 19.92 -23.93
CA PRO A 309 -54.14 19.11 -25.12
C PRO A 309 -53.27 17.82 -25.22
N GLN A 310 -53.82 16.81 -25.89
CA GLN A 310 -53.21 15.49 -26.15
C GLN A 310 -52.33 15.45 -27.41
N PRO A 311 -51.46 14.43 -27.59
CA PRO A 311 -50.76 14.17 -28.85
C PRO A 311 -51.61 13.34 -29.86
N PRO A 312 -51.57 13.64 -31.17
CA PRO A 312 -52.27 12.92 -32.24
C PRO A 312 -51.47 11.70 -32.79
N PRO A 313 -52.07 10.83 -33.66
CA PRO A 313 -51.88 9.38 -33.49
C PRO A 313 -51.14 8.62 -34.62
N ARG A 314 -50.92 7.32 -34.36
CA ARG A 314 -50.45 6.31 -35.33
C ARG A 314 -51.37 6.20 -36.56
N ARG A 315 -50.77 5.92 -37.73
CA ARG A 315 -51.44 5.25 -38.86
C ARG A 315 -50.59 4.08 -39.36
N ALA A 316 -51.27 3.06 -39.90
CA ALA A 316 -50.66 1.81 -40.34
C ALA A 316 -50.77 1.62 -41.86
N GLY A 317 -49.84 0.83 -42.41
CA GLY A 317 -50.10 -0.03 -43.56
C GLY A 317 -49.69 0.48 -44.94
N ARG A 318 -48.59 -0.08 -45.48
CA ARG A 318 -48.67 -0.82 -46.74
C ARG A 318 -47.53 -1.83 -46.89
N SER A 319 -47.88 -3.02 -47.37
CA SER A 319 -46.95 -4.06 -47.79
C SER A 319 -46.42 -3.80 -49.20
N VAL A 320 -45.13 -3.96 -49.43
CA VAL A 320 -44.59 -4.35 -50.74
C VAL A 320 -43.66 -5.54 -50.53
N ARG A 321 -43.93 -6.61 -51.28
CA ARG A 321 -43.18 -7.86 -51.29
C ARG A 321 -42.34 -7.84 -52.55
N GLU A 322 -41.02 -7.74 -52.42
CA GLU A 322 -40.12 -7.88 -53.58
C GLU A 322 -39.17 -9.06 -53.35
N THR A 323 -39.33 -10.06 -54.21
CA THR A 323 -38.55 -11.30 -54.20
C THR A 323 -37.23 -11.07 -54.92
N ARG A 324 -36.09 -11.28 -54.25
CA ARG A 324 -34.78 -11.34 -54.89
C ARG A 324 -34.22 -12.76 -54.78
N GLU A 325 -34.01 -13.38 -55.93
CA GLU A 325 -33.53 -14.77 -56.04
C GLU A 325 -32.09 -14.93 -55.51
N PRO A 326 -31.73 -16.12 -54.98
CA PRO A 326 -30.36 -16.42 -54.60
C PRO A 326 -29.50 -16.66 -55.85
N ARG A 327 -28.40 -15.91 -56.00
CA ARG A 327 -27.34 -16.25 -56.96
C ARG A 327 -26.39 -17.30 -56.35
N PRO A 328 -25.80 -18.20 -57.15
CA PRO A 328 -24.98 -19.30 -56.62
C PRO A 328 -23.67 -18.79 -55.98
N MET A 329 -23.19 -19.52 -54.97
CA MET A 329 -21.82 -19.36 -54.47
C MET A 329 -20.82 -19.68 -55.59
N ALA A 330 -20.11 -18.66 -56.07
CA ALA A 330 -18.84 -18.86 -56.76
C ALA A 330 -17.75 -19.01 -55.69
N THR A 331 -16.99 -20.11 -55.76
CA THR A 331 -15.82 -20.37 -54.92
C THR A 331 -14.74 -19.31 -55.17
N ALA A 332 -14.69 -18.27 -54.35
CA ALA A 332 -13.58 -17.33 -54.31
C ALA A 332 -12.45 -17.94 -53.46
N ALA A 333 -11.26 -18.03 -54.05
CA ALA A 333 -10.08 -18.53 -53.36
C ALA A 333 -9.72 -17.68 -52.13
N VAL A 334 -9.12 -18.31 -51.13
CA VAL A 334 -8.51 -17.64 -49.98
C VAL A 334 -7.35 -16.79 -50.49
N HIS A 335 -7.60 -15.51 -50.73
CA HIS A 335 -6.56 -14.51 -50.89
C HIS A 335 -6.10 -14.04 -49.52
N ASP A 336 -4.80 -14.16 -49.25
CA ASP A 336 -4.15 -13.55 -48.09
C ASP A 336 -4.43 -12.03 -48.09
N SER A 337 -5.38 -11.60 -47.26
CA SER A 337 -5.59 -10.19 -46.98
C SER A 337 -4.41 -9.68 -46.16
N HIS A 338 -3.42 -9.09 -46.84
CA HIS A 338 -2.32 -8.40 -46.19
C HIS A 338 -2.88 -7.33 -45.22
N ASP A 339 -2.79 -7.62 -43.92
CA ASP A 339 -3.24 -6.73 -42.84
C ASP A 339 -2.43 -5.43 -42.91
N HIS A 340 -3.00 -4.40 -43.56
CA HIS A 340 -2.35 -3.13 -43.86
C HIS A 340 -2.11 -2.34 -42.58
N LYS A 341 -0.97 -2.59 -41.93
CA LYS A 341 -0.56 -1.90 -40.71
C LYS A 341 -0.43 -0.39 -40.98
N PRO A 342 -1.00 0.48 -40.13
CA PRO A 342 -0.84 1.93 -40.27
C PRO A 342 0.64 2.34 -40.23
N GLY A 343 0.97 3.46 -40.88
CA GLY A 343 2.30 4.06 -40.78
C GLY A 343 2.68 4.39 -39.33
N PHE A 344 3.98 4.43 -39.02
CA PHE A 344 4.50 4.51 -37.65
C PHE A 344 3.83 5.58 -36.78
N PHE A 345 3.69 6.81 -37.29
CA PHE A 345 3.07 7.91 -36.56
C PHE A 345 1.59 7.62 -36.24
N THR A 346 0.80 7.22 -37.24
CA THR A 346 -0.60 6.85 -37.08
C THR A 346 -0.78 5.69 -36.11
N ARG A 347 0.12 4.69 -36.17
CA ARG A 347 0.03 3.47 -35.35
C ARG A 347 0.28 3.72 -33.86
N TRP A 348 1.21 4.61 -33.52
CA TRP A 348 1.62 4.82 -32.12
C TRP A 348 1.07 6.11 -31.51
N PHE A 349 1.02 7.21 -32.25
CA PHE A 349 0.55 8.49 -31.70
C PHE A 349 -0.96 8.65 -31.82
N LEU A 350 -1.52 8.26 -32.97
CA LEU A 350 -2.96 8.38 -33.28
C LEU A 350 -3.70 7.03 -33.19
N SER A 351 -3.14 6.07 -32.45
CA SER A 351 -3.68 4.71 -32.38
C SER A 351 -5.07 4.68 -31.80
N THR A 352 -5.99 3.93 -32.42
CA THR A 352 -7.23 3.50 -31.77
C THR A 352 -7.16 2.05 -31.31
N ASN A 353 -6.11 1.29 -31.63
CA ASN A 353 -6.05 -0.14 -31.35
C ASN A 353 -5.67 -0.40 -29.87
N HIS A 354 -6.54 -1.09 -29.13
CA HIS A 354 -6.28 -1.44 -27.73
C HIS A 354 -4.96 -2.20 -27.48
N LYS A 355 -4.47 -3.00 -28.44
CA LYS A 355 -3.18 -3.71 -28.33
C LYS A 355 -2.00 -2.76 -28.40
N ASP A 356 -2.00 -1.83 -29.36
CA ASP A 356 -0.91 -0.85 -29.49
C ASP A 356 -0.91 0.12 -28.31
N ILE A 357 -2.09 0.56 -27.84
CA ILE A 357 -2.23 1.36 -26.61
C ILE A 357 -1.73 0.59 -25.38
N GLY A 358 -2.07 -0.70 -25.24
CA GLY A 358 -1.56 -1.55 -24.17
C GLY A 358 -0.03 -1.70 -24.18
N ILE A 359 0.59 -1.80 -25.37
CA ILE A 359 2.06 -1.79 -25.48
C ILE A 359 2.66 -0.45 -25.06
N LEU A 360 2.04 0.69 -25.42
CA LEU A 360 2.49 2.01 -24.98
C LEU A 360 2.49 2.14 -23.46
N TYR A 361 1.41 1.71 -22.79
CA TYR A 361 1.33 1.67 -21.33
C TYR A 361 2.40 0.76 -20.69
N LEU A 362 2.71 -0.41 -21.28
CA LEU A 362 3.76 -1.30 -20.78
C LEU A 362 5.17 -0.70 -20.97
N VAL A 363 5.45 -0.07 -22.11
CA VAL A 363 6.73 0.63 -22.34
C VAL A 363 6.89 1.80 -21.38
N PHE A 364 5.81 2.57 -21.17
CA PHE A 364 5.76 3.64 -20.19
C PHE A 364 6.04 3.13 -18.78
N ALA A 365 5.35 2.08 -18.33
CA ALA A 365 5.53 1.48 -17.00
C ALA A 365 6.94 0.90 -16.77
N ILE A 366 7.59 0.36 -17.82
CA ILE A 366 9.00 -0.06 -17.73
C ILE A 366 9.91 1.16 -17.55
N PHE A 367 9.70 2.23 -18.32
CA PHE A 367 10.50 3.45 -18.22
C PHE A 367 10.34 4.14 -16.86
N THR A 368 9.11 4.40 -16.42
CA THR A 368 8.82 5.00 -15.10
C THR A 368 9.25 4.07 -13.96
N GLY A 369 9.18 2.75 -14.16
CA GLY A 369 9.67 1.75 -13.20
C GLY A 369 11.18 1.78 -13.01
N LEU A 370 11.95 2.05 -14.06
CA LEU A 370 13.39 2.30 -13.94
C LEU A 370 13.69 3.61 -13.21
N VAL A 371 12.90 4.67 -13.42
CA VAL A 371 13.04 5.95 -12.68
C VAL A 371 12.71 5.74 -11.20
N GLY A 372 11.56 5.15 -10.88
CA GLY A 372 11.14 4.84 -9.51
C GLY A 372 12.13 3.90 -8.80
N GLY A 373 12.65 2.90 -9.51
CA GLY A 373 13.71 2.02 -9.03
C GLY A 373 15.00 2.79 -8.71
N ALA A 374 15.47 3.66 -9.61
CA ALA A 374 16.66 4.47 -9.38
C ALA A 374 16.54 5.39 -8.15
N LEU A 375 15.37 6.03 -7.94
CA LEU A 375 15.10 6.81 -6.73
C LEU A 375 15.12 5.94 -5.46
N SER A 376 14.59 4.70 -5.51
CA SER A 376 14.73 3.72 -4.42
C SER A 376 16.20 3.42 -4.11
N GLY A 377 17.03 3.32 -5.14
CA GLY A 377 18.47 3.13 -4.99
C GLY A 377 19.19 4.28 -4.31
N LEU A 378 18.81 5.53 -4.60
CA LEU A 378 19.34 6.70 -3.87
C LEU A 378 18.97 6.63 -2.39
N ILE A 379 17.72 6.27 -2.06
CA ILE A 379 17.24 6.13 -0.68
C ILE A 379 17.99 5.00 0.06
N ARG A 380 18.27 3.86 -0.59
CA ARG A 380 19.01 2.74 0.03
C ARG A 380 20.52 2.98 0.10
N TRP A 381 21.10 3.74 -0.82
CA TRP A 381 22.50 4.10 -0.74
C TRP A 381 22.74 5.16 0.35
N GLU A 382 21.85 6.16 0.49
CA GLU A 382 21.90 7.11 1.62
C GLU A 382 21.90 6.37 2.96
N LEU A 383 20.92 5.49 3.16
CA LEU A 383 20.76 4.77 4.42
C LEU A 383 21.64 3.52 4.57
N ALA A 384 22.71 3.36 3.77
CA ALA A 384 23.58 2.19 3.91
C ALA A 384 24.38 2.21 5.24
N GLU A 385 24.70 3.39 5.74
CA GLU A 385 25.45 3.66 6.98
C GLU A 385 24.86 4.93 7.65
N PRO A 386 25.02 5.13 8.98
CA PRO A 386 24.61 6.36 9.66
C PRO A 386 25.33 7.63 9.17
N GLY A 387 24.70 8.78 9.38
CA GLY A 387 25.17 10.08 8.90
C GLY A 387 24.87 10.29 7.41
N ILE A 388 24.80 11.56 6.99
CA ILE A 388 24.39 11.91 5.63
C ILE A 388 25.50 11.58 4.62
N GLN A 389 25.21 10.79 3.57
CA GLN A 389 26.21 10.24 2.64
C GLN A 389 26.19 10.92 1.27
N LEU A 390 25.05 10.90 0.60
CA LEU A 390 24.78 11.43 -0.75
C LEU A 390 24.07 12.78 -0.70
N PHE A 391 23.15 12.99 0.23
CA PHE A 391 22.29 14.19 0.29
C PHE A 391 22.96 15.38 0.99
N LYS A 392 24.23 15.64 0.62
CA LYS A 392 25.06 16.76 1.06
C LYS A 392 25.90 17.33 -0.10
N GLU A 393 26.42 18.53 0.07
CA GLU A 393 27.30 19.19 -0.89
C GLU A 393 28.61 18.41 -1.14
N GLY A 394 29.22 18.63 -2.31
CA GLY A 394 30.44 17.96 -2.77
C GLY A 394 30.24 16.55 -3.34
N THR A 395 29.03 16.01 -3.30
CA THR A 395 28.71 14.64 -3.73
C THR A 395 28.40 14.50 -5.22
N ILE A 396 28.32 13.26 -5.70
CA ILE A 396 27.88 12.94 -7.06
C ILE A 396 26.44 13.41 -7.35
N ILE A 397 25.58 13.52 -6.34
CA ILE A 397 24.20 14.02 -6.52
C ILE A 397 24.21 15.48 -6.94
N GLN A 398 25.05 16.30 -6.29
CA GLN A 398 25.23 17.71 -6.65
C GLN A 398 25.77 17.86 -8.09
N GLN A 399 26.73 17.00 -8.48
CA GLN A 399 27.32 17.02 -9.83
C GLN A 399 26.33 16.61 -10.93
N LEU A 400 25.43 15.65 -10.64
CA LEU A 400 24.40 15.21 -11.58
C LEU A 400 23.24 16.20 -11.69
N GLY A 401 22.93 16.97 -10.63
CA GLY A 401 21.87 17.99 -10.63
C GLY A 401 20.43 17.46 -10.80
N ILE A 402 20.25 16.14 -10.78
CA ILE A 402 18.96 15.45 -10.97
C ILE A 402 18.05 15.62 -9.75
N VAL A 403 18.64 15.67 -8.55
CA VAL A 403 17.97 15.97 -7.29
C VAL A 403 18.87 16.95 -6.52
N GLU A 404 18.29 17.76 -5.65
CA GLU A 404 19.06 18.63 -4.76
C GLU A 404 19.90 17.79 -3.76
N ALA A 405 21.15 18.20 -3.53
CA ALA A 405 22.06 17.52 -2.64
C ALA A 405 21.89 18.00 -1.17
N SER A 406 20.68 17.86 -0.65
CA SER A 406 20.25 18.35 0.67
C SER A 406 19.29 17.36 1.35
N LYS A 407 19.07 17.54 2.67
CA LYS A 407 18.05 16.81 3.44
C LYS A 407 16.65 16.91 2.80
N HIS A 408 16.30 18.08 2.26
CA HIS A 408 15.06 18.27 1.50
C HIS A 408 15.05 17.44 0.21
N GLY A 409 16.16 17.38 -0.53
CA GLY A 409 16.33 16.51 -1.69
C GLY A 409 16.11 15.01 -1.39
N TYR A 410 16.45 14.53 -0.19
CA TYR A 410 16.10 13.17 0.23
C TYR A 410 14.57 13.01 0.38
N ASN A 411 13.90 13.94 1.05
CA ASN A 411 12.44 13.93 1.20
C ASN A 411 11.72 14.00 -0.15
N VAL A 412 12.23 14.78 -1.10
CA VAL A 412 11.76 14.84 -2.51
C VAL A 412 11.98 13.49 -3.20
N THR A 413 13.11 12.84 -3.00
CA THR A 413 13.40 11.49 -3.56
C THR A 413 12.40 10.45 -3.05
N VAL A 414 12.14 10.42 -1.73
CA VAL A 414 11.15 9.53 -1.10
C VAL A 414 9.74 9.80 -1.63
N THR A 415 9.37 11.07 -1.75
CA THR A 415 8.05 11.51 -2.25
C THR A 415 7.84 11.11 -3.71
N ALA A 416 8.81 11.43 -4.58
CA ALA A 416 8.76 11.10 -6.01
C ALA A 416 8.80 9.58 -6.25
N HIS A 417 9.62 8.82 -5.51
CA HIS A 417 9.65 7.36 -5.61
C HIS A 417 8.25 6.76 -5.39
N ALA A 418 7.59 7.11 -4.28
CA ALA A 418 6.29 6.57 -3.93
C ALA A 418 5.19 6.96 -4.95
N LEU A 419 5.13 8.24 -5.34
CA LEU A 419 4.16 8.72 -6.33
C LEU A 419 4.37 8.07 -7.71
N ILE A 420 5.62 7.92 -8.15
CA ILE A 420 5.94 7.24 -9.42
C ILE A 420 5.53 5.77 -9.39
N MET A 421 5.89 5.03 -8.34
CA MET A 421 5.60 3.58 -8.27
C MET A 421 4.08 3.30 -8.22
N VAL A 422 3.33 4.06 -7.44
CA VAL A 422 1.86 3.91 -7.31
C VAL A 422 1.16 4.34 -8.60
N PHE A 423 1.26 5.62 -8.97
CA PHE A 423 0.43 6.20 -10.02
C PHE A 423 0.95 5.96 -11.44
N PHE A 424 2.27 5.77 -11.60
CA PHE A 424 2.92 5.78 -12.91
C PHE A 424 3.60 4.46 -13.31
N VAL A 425 3.62 3.45 -12.41
CA VAL A 425 4.11 2.09 -12.72
C VAL A 425 3.00 1.06 -12.59
N VAL A 426 2.46 0.85 -11.38
CA VAL A 426 1.57 -0.29 -11.13
C VAL A 426 0.24 -0.15 -11.85
N MET A 427 -0.47 0.98 -11.70
CA MET A 427 -1.73 1.24 -12.41
C MET A 427 -1.55 1.19 -13.95
N PRO A 428 -0.57 1.92 -14.54
CA PRO A 428 -0.27 1.82 -15.96
C PRO A 428 0.05 0.40 -16.46
N ALA A 429 0.79 -0.42 -15.71
CA ALA A 429 1.09 -1.78 -16.15
C ALA A 429 -0.15 -2.71 -16.10
N THR A 430 -0.88 -2.71 -14.99
CA THR A 430 -1.98 -3.67 -14.74
C THR A 430 -3.24 -3.33 -15.53
N MET A 431 -3.72 -2.08 -15.43
CA MET A 431 -4.93 -1.60 -16.10
C MET A 431 -4.61 -1.08 -17.50
N GLY A 432 -3.65 -0.15 -17.59
CA GLY A 432 -3.29 0.48 -18.85
C GLY A 432 -2.68 -0.50 -19.87
N GLY A 433 -1.80 -1.38 -19.41
CA GLY A 433 -1.06 -2.33 -20.24
C GLY A 433 -1.82 -3.63 -20.48
N PHE A 434 -1.81 -4.51 -19.48
CA PHE A 434 -2.47 -5.81 -19.59
C PHE A 434 -3.99 -5.71 -19.76
N GLY A 435 -4.63 -4.79 -19.05
CA GLY A 435 -6.07 -4.54 -19.18
C GLY A 435 -6.45 -4.19 -20.62
N ASN A 436 -5.87 -3.15 -21.21
CA ASN A 436 -6.17 -2.79 -22.60
C ASN A 436 -5.81 -3.90 -23.59
N TYR A 437 -4.64 -4.53 -23.45
CA TYR A 437 -4.22 -5.54 -24.41
C TYR A 437 -5.15 -6.76 -24.38
N PHE A 438 -5.46 -7.29 -23.19
CA PHE A 438 -6.11 -8.60 -23.04
C PHE A 438 -7.61 -8.56 -22.81
N ILE A 439 -8.20 -7.51 -22.24
CA ILE A 439 -9.63 -7.54 -21.90
C ILE A 439 -10.53 -7.72 -23.15
N PRO A 440 -10.38 -6.95 -24.24
CA PRO A 440 -11.18 -7.19 -25.45
C PRO A 440 -10.99 -8.60 -26.01
N ILE A 441 -9.76 -9.12 -26.01
CA ILE A 441 -9.47 -10.48 -26.50
C ILE A 441 -10.16 -11.53 -25.64
N MET A 442 -9.98 -11.45 -24.32
CA MET A 442 -10.49 -12.39 -23.32
C MET A 442 -12.01 -12.47 -23.29
N ILE A 443 -12.70 -11.36 -23.61
CA ILE A 443 -14.17 -11.33 -23.69
C ILE A 443 -14.71 -11.57 -25.10
N GLY A 444 -13.86 -11.71 -26.12
CA GLY A 444 -14.28 -11.90 -27.52
C GLY A 444 -14.76 -10.63 -28.24
N ALA A 445 -14.41 -9.44 -27.73
CA ALA A 445 -14.71 -8.15 -28.34
C ALA A 445 -13.68 -7.79 -29.45
N PRO A 446 -14.08 -7.01 -30.47
CA PRO A 446 -13.18 -6.59 -31.54
C PRO A 446 -12.16 -5.51 -31.10
N ASP A 447 -12.55 -4.63 -30.18
CA ASP A 447 -11.75 -3.55 -29.58
C ASP A 447 -12.44 -3.09 -28.26
N MET A 448 -11.92 -2.05 -27.62
CA MET A 448 -12.58 -1.33 -26.50
C MET A 448 -13.82 -0.54 -26.97
N ALA A 449 -14.75 -0.24 -26.05
CA ALA A 449 -16.00 0.48 -26.33
C ALA A 449 -15.77 1.92 -26.86
N PHE A 450 -14.74 2.60 -26.34
CA PHE A 450 -14.39 3.97 -26.75
C PHE A 450 -12.91 4.07 -27.17
N PRO A 451 -12.54 3.62 -28.38
CA PRO A 451 -11.14 3.52 -28.81
C PRO A 451 -10.36 4.84 -28.78
N ARG A 452 -11.02 5.97 -29.12
CA ARG A 452 -10.40 7.32 -29.11
C ARG A 452 -10.19 7.86 -27.70
N LEU A 453 -11.13 7.59 -26.80
CA LEU A 453 -11.05 7.95 -25.39
C LEU A 453 -9.92 7.15 -24.70
N ASN A 454 -9.70 5.91 -25.14
CA ASN A 454 -8.56 5.09 -24.72
C ASN A 454 -7.20 5.72 -25.09
N ASN A 455 -7.07 6.26 -26.31
CA ASN A 455 -5.86 6.96 -26.76
C ASN A 455 -5.59 8.22 -25.92
N ILE A 456 -6.63 9.03 -25.67
CA ILE A 456 -6.51 10.24 -24.84
C ILE A 456 -6.12 9.87 -23.40
N SER A 457 -6.65 8.79 -22.85
CA SER A 457 -6.30 8.30 -21.50
C SER A 457 -4.79 8.02 -21.38
N PHE A 458 -4.18 7.39 -22.40
CA PHE A 458 -2.72 7.18 -22.42
C PHE A 458 -1.93 8.50 -22.46
N TRP A 459 -2.32 9.45 -23.30
CA TRP A 459 -1.61 10.71 -23.41
C TRP A 459 -1.73 11.57 -22.14
N LEU A 460 -2.88 11.53 -21.46
CA LEU A 460 -3.06 12.18 -20.17
C LEU A 460 -2.10 11.62 -19.11
N ILE A 461 -1.94 10.29 -18.96
CA ILE A 461 -0.98 9.76 -17.98
C ILE A 461 0.48 10.12 -18.30
N PHE A 462 0.83 10.23 -19.58
CA PHE A 462 2.16 10.70 -20.00
C PHE A 462 2.41 12.16 -19.57
N PHE A 463 1.46 13.06 -19.85
CA PHE A 463 1.60 14.47 -19.44
C PHE A 463 1.54 14.65 -17.91
N ALA A 464 0.73 13.85 -17.21
CA ALA A 464 0.74 13.80 -15.75
C ALA A 464 2.13 13.42 -15.21
N PHE A 465 2.80 12.42 -15.77
CA PHE A 465 4.15 12.06 -15.35
C PHE A 465 5.16 13.18 -15.63
N VAL A 466 5.05 13.87 -16.77
CA VAL A 466 5.88 15.05 -17.05
C VAL A 466 5.68 16.14 -16.00
N LEU A 467 4.43 16.41 -15.57
CA LEU A 467 4.14 17.37 -14.49
C LEU A 467 4.77 16.95 -13.15
N LEU A 468 4.72 15.66 -12.78
CA LEU A 468 5.35 15.16 -11.55
C LEU A 468 6.89 15.21 -11.63
N VAL A 469 7.47 14.94 -12.79
CA VAL A 469 8.92 15.07 -12.97
C VAL A 469 9.32 16.54 -12.89
N LEU A 470 8.58 17.44 -13.53
CA LEU A 470 8.82 18.90 -13.44
C LEU A 470 8.68 19.42 -12.01
N SER A 471 7.77 18.87 -11.19
CA SER A 471 7.63 19.29 -9.80
C SER A 471 8.92 19.13 -9.00
N MET A 472 9.77 18.14 -9.31
CA MET A 472 11.05 17.90 -8.64
C MET A 472 12.10 18.99 -8.90
N PHE A 473 11.98 19.75 -10.00
CA PHE A 473 13.02 20.68 -10.45
C PHE A 473 12.73 22.16 -10.17
N VAL A 474 11.47 22.51 -9.91
CA VAL A 474 11.04 23.87 -9.55
C VAL A 474 11.13 24.09 -8.03
N ASP A 475 10.99 25.35 -7.62
CA ASP A 475 10.98 25.70 -6.19
C ASP A 475 9.81 25.06 -5.42
N GLY A 476 10.08 24.63 -4.19
CA GLY A 476 9.11 24.11 -3.23
C GLY A 476 9.07 24.86 -1.91
N GLY A 477 9.82 25.95 -1.73
CA GLY A 477 9.92 26.72 -0.49
C GLY A 477 11.20 26.38 0.29
N PRO A 478 11.30 25.22 0.97
CA PRO A 478 12.54 24.81 1.66
C PRO A 478 13.70 24.45 0.73
N GLY A 479 13.42 24.25 -0.55
CA GLY A 479 14.36 23.82 -1.59
C GLY A 479 13.60 23.36 -2.83
N ARG A 480 14.31 22.85 -3.84
CA ARG A 480 13.72 22.36 -5.09
C ARG A 480 12.95 21.06 -4.87
N GLY A 481 11.77 20.96 -5.46
CA GLY A 481 10.92 19.77 -5.33
C GLY A 481 9.93 19.82 -4.17
N PHE A 482 8.88 19.00 -4.29
CA PHE A 482 7.93 18.78 -3.20
C PHE A 482 8.39 17.60 -2.31
N GLY A 483 8.54 17.87 -1.02
CA GLY A 483 9.11 16.94 -0.04
C GLY A 483 8.14 16.43 1.02
N GLY A 484 6.83 16.68 0.88
CA GLY A 484 5.83 16.41 1.93
C GLY A 484 5.31 14.97 2.00
N GLY A 485 5.98 14.02 1.35
CA GLY A 485 5.55 12.62 1.25
C GLY A 485 4.37 12.42 0.30
N TRP A 486 4.17 11.17 -0.13
CA TRP A 486 3.07 10.82 -1.06
C TRP A 486 1.67 11.01 -0.47
N THR A 487 1.56 11.09 0.86
CA THR A 487 0.32 11.41 1.58
C THR A 487 0.02 12.91 1.59
N SER A 488 1.05 13.77 1.52
CA SER A 488 0.92 15.22 1.35
C SER A 488 0.05 15.91 2.42
N TYR A 489 0.19 15.52 3.68
CA TYR A 489 -0.63 16.03 4.77
C TYR A 489 -0.45 17.55 5.00
N PRO A 490 -1.53 18.33 5.10
CA PRO A 490 -1.47 19.66 5.72
C PRO A 490 -1.27 19.52 7.24
N PRO A 491 -0.73 20.55 7.92
CA PRO A 491 -0.24 21.81 7.34
C PRO A 491 1.10 21.74 6.59
N LEU A 492 1.86 20.63 6.65
CA LEU A 492 3.18 20.57 5.98
C LEU A 492 3.08 20.86 4.47
N SER A 493 2.05 20.35 3.79
CA SER A 493 1.81 20.58 2.36
C SER A 493 1.27 21.98 2.01
N THR A 494 0.93 22.82 3.00
CA THR A 494 0.59 24.24 2.80
C THR A 494 1.76 25.12 3.23
N MET A 495 1.93 25.35 4.53
CA MET A 495 2.94 26.28 5.08
C MET A 495 4.38 25.78 4.93
N GLY A 496 4.60 24.45 4.90
CA GLY A 496 5.93 23.87 4.73
C GLY A 496 6.41 23.75 3.28
N HIS A 497 5.54 23.98 2.29
CA HIS A 497 5.85 23.83 0.87
C HIS A 497 5.26 24.95 0.00
N THR A 498 5.58 26.20 0.33
CA THR A 498 4.98 27.40 -0.31
C THR A 498 5.30 27.58 -1.80
N GLY A 499 6.30 26.89 -2.34
CA GLY A 499 6.69 26.99 -3.75
C GLY A 499 5.79 26.18 -4.72
N PRO A 500 5.85 26.45 -6.03
CA PRO A 500 4.97 25.87 -7.07
C PRO A 500 5.16 24.36 -7.31
N SER A 501 6.18 23.72 -6.74
CA SER A 501 6.41 22.27 -6.90
C SER A 501 5.18 21.45 -6.51
N PHE A 502 4.55 21.74 -5.38
CA PHE A 502 3.41 20.95 -4.95
C PHE A 502 2.17 21.20 -5.81
N ASP A 503 1.98 22.42 -6.33
CA ASP A 503 0.88 22.71 -7.25
C ASP A 503 1.03 21.91 -8.56
N LEU A 504 2.26 21.78 -9.10
CA LEU A 504 2.54 20.88 -10.23
C LEU A 504 2.26 19.40 -9.91
N ALA A 505 2.57 18.95 -8.69
CA ALA A 505 2.23 17.59 -8.25
C ALA A 505 0.72 17.38 -8.10
N ILE A 506 -0.03 18.37 -7.59
CA ILE A 506 -1.50 18.36 -7.56
C ILE A 506 -2.07 18.30 -8.98
N PHE A 507 -1.58 19.11 -9.91
CA PHE A 507 -2.03 19.06 -11.31
C PHE A 507 -1.68 17.73 -11.98
N SER A 508 -0.51 17.15 -11.69
CA SER A 508 -0.15 15.79 -12.12
C SER A 508 -1.20 14.76 -11.67
N LEU A 509 -1.54 14.74 -10.39
CA LEU A 509 -2.51 13.78 -9.83
C LEU A 509 -3.92 13.99 -10.39
N HIS A 510 -4.35 15.23 -10.65
CA HIS A 510 -5.62 15.49 -11.35
C HIS A 510 -5.63 14.93 -12.78
N VAL A 511 -4.57 15.14 -13.55
CA VAL A 511 -4.48 14.65 -14.94
C VAL A 511 -4.36 13.12 -14.98
N ALA A 512 -3.64 12.50 -14.04
CA ALA A 512 -3.59 11.05 -13.85
C ALA A 512 -4.96 10.48 -13.46
N GLY A 513 -5.68 11.14 -12.53
CA GLY A 513 -7.04 10.77 -12.14
C GLY A 513 -8.03 10.85 -13.31
N ALA A 514 -7.96 11.91 -14.12
CA ALA A 514 -8.78 12.05 -15.33
C ALA A 514 -8.51 10.91 -16.35
N SER A 515 -7.23 10.58 -16.61
CA SER A 515 -6.83 9.39 -17.38
C SER A 515 -7.51 8.12 -16.87
N SER A 516 -7.44 7.89 -15.56
CA SER A 516 -7.92 6.64 -14.94
C SER A 516 -9.46 6.55 -14.89
N ILE A 517 -10.18 7.66 -14.69
CA ILE A 517 -11.65 7.70 -14.76
C ILE A 517 -12.13 7.41 -16.20
N LEU A 518 -11.49 7.99 -17.21
CA LEU A 518 -11.80 7.71 -18.62
C LEU A 518 -11.55 6.22 -18.94
N GLY A 519 -10.39 5.68 -18.54
CA GLY A 519 -10.08 4.25 -18.65
C GLY A 519 -11.12 3.36 -17.96
N ALA A 520 -11.54 3.70 -16.74
CA ALA A 520 -12.53 2.95 -15.97
C ALA A 520 -13.90 2.89 -16.67
N ILE A 521 -14.42 4.03 -17.14
CA ILE A 521 -15.68 4.09 -17.92
C ILE A 521 -15.57 3.21 -19.17
N ASN A 522 -14.42 3.22 -19.84
CA ASN A 522 -14.16 2.40 -21.03
C ASN A 522 -14.15 0.89 -20.69
N PHE A 523 -13.47 0.47 -19.64
CA PHE A 523 -13.46 -0.93 -19.19
C PHE A 523 -14.85 -1.42 -18.76
N ILE A 524 -15.58 -0.66 -17.95
CA ILE A 524 -16.95 -1.00 -17.52
C ILE A 524 -17.85 -1.20 -18.75
N THR A 525 -17.86 -0.24 -19.67
CA THR A 525 -18.71 -0.30 -20.88
C THR A 525 -18.33 -1.49 -21.78
N THR A 526 -17.03 -1.71 -21.98
CA THR A 526 -16.51 -2.83 -22.81
C THR A 526 -16.91 -4.18 -22.20
N ILE A 527 -16.64 -4.36 -20.91
CA ILE A 527 -16.89 -5.64 -20.21
C ILE A 527 -18.39 -5.93 -20.12
N PHE A 528 -19.27 -4.93 -19.88
CA PHE A 528 -20.71 -5.20 -19.81
C PHE A 528 -21.37 -5.42 -21.16
N ASN A 529 -21.01 -4.64 -22.19
CA ASN A 529 -21.81 -4.54 -23.41
C ASN A 529 -21.20 -5.26 -24.64
N MET A 530 -19.93 -5.68 -24.60
CA MET A 530 -19.21 -6.21 -25.77
C MET A 530 -18.72 -7.66 -25.62
N ARG A 531 -19.19 -8.40 -24.60
CA ARG A 531 -18.88 -9.83 -24.44
C ARG A 531 -19.39 -10.67 -25.60
N ALA A 532 -18.62 -11.70 -25.93
CA ALA A 532 -18.96 -12.79 -26.83
C ALA A 532 -20.33 -13.42 -26.49
N PRO A 533 -21.12 -13.80 -27.51
CA PRO A 533 -22.35 -14.57 -27.31
C PRO A 533 -22.12 -15.82 -26.44
N GLY A 534 -22.92 -15.98 -25.40
CA GLY A 534 -22.83 -17.10 -24.44
C GLY A 534 -21.92 -16.88 -23.22
N MET A 535 -21.10 -15.81 -23.21
CA MET A 535 -20.30 -15.43 -22.04
C MET A 535 -21.14 -14.61 -21.05
N THR A 536 -21.71 -15.29 -20.06
CA THR A 536 -22.33 -14.65 -18.89
C THR A 536 -21.26 -14.05 -17.96
N LEU A 537 -21.65 -13.16 -17.03
CA LEU A 537 -20.75 -12.63 -16.00
C LEU A 537 -20.02 -13.76 -15.24
N HIS A 538 -20.76 -14.81 -14.86
CA HIS A 538 -20.24 -15.97 -14.14
C HIS A 538 -19.42 -16.95 -15.02
N ARG A 539 -19.05 -16.56 -16.24
CA ARG A 539 -18.12 -17.27 -17.13
C ARG A 539 -16.96 -16.38 -17.60
N MET A 540 -16.85 -15.15 -17.08
CA MET A 540 -15.75 -14.26 -17.45
C MET A 540 -14.41 -14.74 -16.86
N PRO A 541 -13.30 -14.62 -17.60
CA PRO A 541 -11.94 -14.76 -17.06
C PRO A 541 -11.74 -14.00 -15.73
N LEU A 542 -11.03 -14.58 -14.76
CA LEU A 542 -10.83 -13.94 -13.45
C LEU A 542 -10.03 -12.62 -13.54
N PHE A 543 -9.19 -12.46 -14.59
CA PHE A 543 -8.59 -11.15 -14.90
C PHE A 543 -9.64 -10.10 -15.30
N ALA A 544 -10.65 -10.47 -16.09
CA ALA A 544 -11.74 -9.56 -16.44
C ALA A 544 -12.60 -9.18 -15.23
N TRP A 545 -12.82 -10.09 -14.27
CA TRP A 545 -13.41 -9.76 -12.97
C TRP A 545 -12.54 -8.77 -12.17
N GLY A 546 -11.23 -9.02 -12.08
CA GLY A 546 -10.29 -8.13 -11.38
C GLY A 546 -10.29 -6.71 -11.96
N VAL A 547 -10.20 -6.58 -13.30
CA VAL A 547 -10.28 -5.28 -14.00
C VAL A 547 -11.65 -4.61 -13.85
N LEU A 548 -12.76 -5.36 -13.92
CA LEU A 548 -14.10 -4.80 -13.76
C LEU A 548 -14.30 -4.17 -12.38
N ILE A 549 -13.91 -4.88 -11.31
CA ILE A 549 -14.02 -4.39 -9.94
C ILE A 549 -13.10 -3.18 -9.76
N THR A 550 -11.87 -3.26 -10.26
CA THR A 550 -10.91 -2.14 -10.24
C THR A 550 -11.44 -0.89 -10.93
N ALA A 551 -12.13 -1.03 -12.07
CA ALA A 551 -12.74 0.10 -12.76
C ALA A 551 -13.86 0.75 -11.94
N PHE A 552 -14.68 -0.02 -11.21
CA PHE A 552 -15.66 0.56 -10.28
C PHE A 552 -15.01 1.25 -9.09
N LEU A 553 -13.94 0.68 -8.51
CA LEU A 553 -13.18 1.34 -7.45
C LEU A 553 -12.66 2.69 -7.92
N LEU A 554 -11.97 2.75 -9.07
CA LEU A 554 -11.41 3.97 -9.65
C LEU A 554 -12.47 5.05 -9.87
N LEU A 555 -13.64 4.67 -10.39
CA LEU A 555 -14.75 5.59 -10.66
C LEU A 555 -15.33 6.21 -9.38
N LEU A 556 -15.24 5.51 -8.25
CA LEU A 556 -15.83 5.93 -6.97
C LEU A 556 -14.80 6.57 -6.02
N SER A 557 -13.53 6.16 -6.05
CA SER A 557 -12.48 6.65 -5.13
C SER A 557 -11.78 7.92 -5.62
N LEU A 558 -11.43 8.00 -6.92
CA LEU A 558 -10.66 9.12 -7.47
C LEU A 558 -11.34 10.49 -7.35
N PRO A 559 -12.69 10.63 -7.46
CA PRO A 559 -13.35 11.91 -7.21
C PRO A 559 -13.13 12.46 -5.80
N VAL A 560 -12.96 11.59 -4.80
CA VAL A 560 -12.70 11.99 -3.41
C VAL A 560 -11.27 12.49 -3.24
N LEU A 561 -10.28 11.84 -3.85
CA LEU A 561 -8.92 12.38 -3.92
C LEU A 561 -8.92 13.75 -4.58
N ALA A 562 -9.51 13.86 -5.78
CA ALA A 562 -9.55 15.10 -6.54
C ALA A 562 -10.19 16.25 -5.73
N GLY A 563 -11.26 15.97 -4.99
CA GLY A 563 -11.84 16.91 -4.02
C GLY A 563 -10.86 17.33 -2.93
N ALA A 564 -10.19 16.37 -2.28
CA ALA A 564 -9.20 16.64 -1.22
C ALA A 564 -8.04 17.51 -1.70
N ILE A 565 -7.42 17.16 -2.84
CA ILE A 565 -6.29 17.93 -3.39
C ILE A 565 -6.73 19.23 -4.08
N THR A 566 -8.00 19.37 -4.49
CA THR A 566 -8.57 20.67 -4.90
C THR A 566 -8.75 21.60 -3.70
N MET A 567 -9.33 21.13 -2.60
CA MET A 567 -9.45 21.93 -1.35
C MET A 567 -8.06 22.35 -0.83
N LEU A 568 -7.07 21.45 -0.93
CA LEU A 568 -5.70 21.76 -0.55
C LEU A 568 -5.04 22.77 -1.50
N LEU A 569 -5.33 22.70 -2.81
CA LEU A 569 -4.89 23.70 -3.78
C LEU A 569 -5.51 25.08 -3.52
N THR A 570 -6.77 25.14 -3.06
CA THR A 570 -7.44 26.40 -2.70
C THR A 570 -6.92 26.98 -1.38
N ASP A 571 -6.59 26.14 -0.40
CA ASP A 571 -5.95 26.61 0.84
C ASP A 571 -4.59 27.25 0.53
N ARG A 572 -3.84 26.68 -0.42
CA ARG A 572 -2.53 27.21 -0.87
C ARG A 572 -2.61 28.50 -1.68
N ASN A 573 -3.55 28.60 -2.61
CA ASN A 573 -3.51 29.62 -3.69
C ASN A 573 -4.66 30.65 -3.65
N PHE A 574 -5.74 30.37 -2.90
CA PHE A 574 -6.98 31.16 -2.93
C PHE A 574 -7.45 31.59 -1.53
N GLY A 575 -6.71 31.27 -0.48
CA GLY A 575 -7.00 31.71 0.89
C GLY A 575 -8.22 31.05 1.53
N THR A 576 -8.55 29.82 1.12
CA THR A 576 -9.49 28.98 1.89
C THR A 576 -8.80 28.38 3.12
N SER A 577 -9.58 27.87 4.07
CA SER A 577 -9.09 27.26 5.30
C SER A 577 -9.77 25.92 5.58
N PHE A 578 -9.83 25.03 4.58
CA PHE A 578 -10.41 23.69 4.76
C PHE A 578 -9.61 22.85 5.78
N PHE A 579 -8.28 22.95 5.73
CA PHE A 579 -7.37 22.15 6.55
C PHE A 579 -6.43 22.98 7.44
N ASP A 580 -6.52 24.31 7.39
CA ASP A 580 -5.77 25.22 8.25
C ASP A 580 -6.53 25.48 9.57
N PRO A 581 -6.04 24.99 10.73
CA PRO A 581 -6.70 25.20 12.01
C PRO A 581 -6.70 26.66 12.47
N ALA A 582 -5.77 27.52 12.00
CA ALA A 582 -5.82 28.95 12.32
C ALA A 582 -7.04 29.64 11.69
N GLY A 583 -7.50 29.15 10.54
CA GLY A 583 -8.75 29.55 9.88
C GLY A 583 -9.96 28.67 10.23
N GLY A 584 -9.88 27.84 11.26
CA GLY A 584 -10.98 26.95 11.71
C GLY A 584 -11.13 25.63 10.94
N GLY A 585 -10.18 25.30 10.06
CA GLY A 585 -10.10 24.02 9.35
C GLY A 585 -9.58 22.87 10.20
N ASP A 586 -9.50 21.67 9.61
CA ASP A 586 -9.06 20.45 10.32
C ASP A 586 -8.06 19.61 9.50
N PRO A 587 -6.78 19.52 9.92
CA PRO A 587 -5.81 18.65 9.26
C PRO A 587 -6.22 17.17 9.19
N VAL A 588 -7.00 16.67 10.17
CA VAL A 588 -7.44 15.26 10.19
C VAL A 588 -8.55 14.99 9.16
N MET A 589 -9.33 16.01 8.78
CA MET A 589 -10.29 15.90 7.68
C MET A 589 -9.58 15.56 6.36
N TYR A 590 -8.41 16.17 6.09
CA TYR A 590 -7.62 15.80 4.91
C TYR A 590 -7.23 14.32 4.93
N GLN A 591 -6.73 13.82 6.07
CA GLN A 591 -6.34 12.42 6.20
C GLN A 591 -7.52 11.47 5.94
N HIS A 592 -8.71 11.77 6.46
CA HIS A 592 -9.90 10.95 6.19
C HIS A 592 -10.25 10.90 4.69
N LEU A 593 -10.22 12.04 4.00
CA LEU A 593 -10.51 12.10 2.55
C LEU A 593 -9.42 11.40 1.73
N PHE A 594 -8.15 11.64 2.06
CA PHE A 594 -7.00 11.01 1.41
C PHE A 594 -7.06 9.48 1.55
N TRP A 595 -7.30 8.95 2.75
CA TRP A 595 -7.34 7.50 2.96
C TRP A 595 -8.62 6.84 2.46
N PHE A 596 -9.76 7.55 2.45
CA PHE A 596 -10.97 7.07 1.78
C PHE A 596 -10.72 6.77 0.29
N PHE A 597 -9.83 7.53 -0.36
CA PHE A 597 -9.27 7.16 -1.66
C PHE A 597 -8.18 6.08 -1.54
N GLY A 598 -7.18 6.33 -0.69
CA GLY A 598 -5.89 5.63 -0.68
C GLY A 598 -5.97 4.16 -0.31
N HIS A 599 -7.00 3.75 0.45
CA HIS A 599 -7.18 2.34 0.77
C HIS A 599 -7.90 1.54 -0.34
N PRO A 600 -9.01 2.00 -0.94
CA PRO A 600 -9.48 1.46 -2.23
C PRO A 600 -8.39 1.42 -3.32
N GLU A 601 -7.49 2.41 -3.35
CA GLU A 601 -6.36 2.48 -4.28
C GLU A 601 -5.36 1.30 -4.13
N VAL A 602 -5.07 0.83 -2.91
CA VAL A 602 -4.25 -0.38 -2.76
C VAL A 602 -4.94 -1.64 -3.30
N TYR A 603 -6.28 -1.67 -3.36
CA TYR A 603 -7.02 -2.75 -4.01
C TYR A 603 -7.09 -2.62 -5.53
N ILE A 604 -7.21 -1.40 -6.05
CA ILE A 604 -7.12 -1.09 -7.48
C ILE A 604 -5.83 -1.66 -8.08
N MET A 605 -4.71 -1.51 -7.38
CA MET A 605 -3.42 -2.00 -7.83
C MET A 605 -3.25 -3.54 -7.78
N ILE A 606 -3.91 -4.26 -6.86
CA ILE A 606 -3.68 -5.70 -6.62
C ILE A 606 -4.76 -6.62 -7.21
N LEU A 607 -6.01 -6.17 -7.36
CA LEU A 607 -7.13 -6.99 -7.85
C LEU A 607 -6.91 -7.51 -9.28
N PRO A 608 -6.35 -6.74 -10.25
CA PRO A 608 -5.98 -7.27 -11.55
C PRO A 608 -4.85 -8.30 -11.41
N GLY A 609 -3.89 -8.05 -10.51
CA GLY A 609 -2.80 -8.98 -10.15
C GLY A 609 -3.32 -10.35 -9.74
N PHE A 610 -4.28 -10.40 -8.82
CA PHE A 610 -4.95 -11.66 -8.44
C PHE A 610 -5.58 -12.39 -9.63
N GLY A 611 -6.17 -11.65 -10.57
CA GLY A 611 -6.71 -12.20 -11.81
C GLY A 611 -5.64 -12.83 -12.70
N MET A 612 -4.53 -12.12 -12.94
CA MET A 612 -3.39 -12.60 -13.72
C MET A 612 -2.78 -13.88 -13.11
N ILE A 613 -2.53 -13.88 -11.80
CA ILE A 613 -2.01 -15.04 -11.06
C ILE A 613 -2.95 -16.25 -11.17
N SER A 614 -4.26 -16.03 -11.11
CA SER A 614 -5.25 -17.12 -11.23
C SER A 614 -5.15 -17.85 -12.59
N HIS A 615 -4.99 -17.12 -13.69
CA HIS A 615 -4.80 -17.72 -15.02
C HIS A 615 -3.49 -18.50 -15.14
N ILE A 616 -2.40 -17.94 -14.61
CA ILE A 616 -1.07 -18.57 -14.65
C ILE A 616 -1.07 -19.86 -13.83
N VAL A 617 -1.57 -19.81 -12.60
CA VAL A 617 -1.66 -20.98 -11.70
C VAL A 617 -2.52 -22.09 -12.33
N SER A 618 -3.68 -21.75 -12.89
CA SER A 618 -4.55 -22.72 -13.58
C SER A 618 -3.86 -23.35 -14.81
N THR A 619 -3.23 -22.53 -15.65
CA THR A 619 -2.54 -22.96 -16.87
C THR A 619 -1.40 -23.93 -16.58
N PHE A 620 -0.46 -23.53 -15.72
CA PHE A 620 0.73 -24.35 -15.47
C PHE A 620 0.46 -25.54 -14.55
N SER A 621 -0.66 -25.55 -13.82
CA SER A 621 -1.18 -26.73 -13.09
C SER A 621 -2.01 -27.67 -13.97
N LYS A 622 -2.43 -27.24 -15.17
CA LYS A 622 -3.33 -27.96 -16.09
C LYS A 622 -4.65 -28.39 -15.44
N LYS A 623 -5.23 -27.50 -14.64
CA LYS A 623 -6.43 -27.78 -13.85
C LYS A 623 -7.27 -26.51 -13.75
N PRO A 624 -8.62 -26.59 -13.82
CA PRO A 624 -9.48 -25.44 -13.59
C PRO A 624 -9.19 -24.79 -12.24
N ILE A 625 -9.35 -23.47 -12.16
CA ILE A 625 -9.18 -22.73 -10.91
C ILE A 625 -10.16 -23.25 -9.85
N PHE A 626 -9.66 -23.51 -8.65
CA PHE A 626 -10.48 -24.04 -7.55
C PHE A 626 -11.40 -22.97 -6.98
N GLY A 627 -12.70 -23.26 -6.92
CA GLY A 627 -13.70 -22.36 -6.36
C GLY A 627 -13.85 -21.05 -7.14
N TYR A 628 -13.95 -21.11 -8.48
CA TYR A 628 -14.06 -19.93 -9.36
C TYR A 628 -15.04 -18.86 -8.83
N LEU A 629 -16.27 -19.25 -8.46
CA LEU A 629 -17.27 -18.31 -7.94
C LEU A 629 -16.84 -17.70 -6.59
N ALA A 630 -16.30 -18.52 -5.68
CA ALA A 630 -15.76 -18.03 -4.40
C ALA A 630 -14.62 -17.02 -4.63
N MET A 631 -13.73 -17.25 -5.61
CA MET A 631 -12.67 -16.32 -5.97
C MET A 631 -13.16 -15.02 -6.61
N ALA A 632 -14.24 -15.06 -7.38
CA ALA A 632 -14.88 -13.89 -7.97
C ALA A 632 -15.58 -13.05 -6.88
N TYR A 633 -16.43 -13.67 -6.06
CA TYR A 633 -17.10 -12.99 -4.94
C TYR A 633 -16.11 -12.51 -3.86
N ALA A 634 -14.99 -13.20 -3.62
CA ALA A 634 -13.93 -12.70 -2.76
C ALA A 634 -13.34 -11.38 -3.26
N MET A 635 -13.16 -11.20 -4.59
CA MET A 635 -12.71 -9.92 -5.15
C MET A 635 -13.77 -8.83 -5.00
N VAL A 636 -15.06 -9.16 -5.18
CA VAL A 636 -16.17 -8.23 -4.95
C VAL A 636 -16.23 -7.80 -3.48
N ALA A 637 -16.05 -8.73 -2.55
CA ALA A 637 -16.01 -8.46 -1.11
C ALA A 637 -14.82 -7.55 -0.74
N ILE A 638 -13.62 -7.81 -1.28
CA ILE A 638 -12.45 -6.94 -1.08
C ILE A 638 -12.73 -5.52 -1.61
N GLY A 639 -13.28 -5.40 -2.81
CA GLY A 639 -13.62 -4.10 -3.40
C GLY A 639 -14.67 -3.32 -2.58
N PHE A 640 -15.71 -3.99 -2.10
CA PHE A 640 -16.73 -3.35 -1.26
C PHE A 640 -16.18 -2.95 0.11
N ILE A 641 -15.50 -3.87 0.80
CA ILE A 641 -15.01 -3.63 2.17
C ILE A 641 -13.91 -2.55 2.18
N GLY A 642 -13.15 -2.40 1.08
CA GLY A 642 -12.14 -1.34 0.94
C GLY A 642 -12.67 0.08 1.17
N PHE A 643 -13.94 0.36 0.89
CA PHE A 643 -14.56 1.67 1.16
C PHE A 643 -14.99 1.90 2.62
N ILE A 644 -14.92 0.89 3.49
CA ILE A 644 -15.39 0.97 4.88
C ILE A 644 -14.31 0.67 5.94
N VAL A 645 -13.03 0.65 5.55
CA VAL A 645 -11.92 0.35 6.48
C VAL A 645 -10.81 1.41 6.54
N TRP A 646 -10.92 2.49 5.76
CA TRP A 646 -9.79 3.39 5.46
C TRP A 646 -9.07 3.99 6.68
N ALA A 647 -9.76 4.24 7.79
CA ALA A 647 -9.15 4.93 8.93
C ALA A 647 -8.19 4.04 9.76
N HIS A 648 -7.92 2.79 9.38
CA HIS A 648 -6.81 2.03 9.96
C HIS A 648 -5.43 2.64 9.64
N HIS A 649 -5.32 3.52 8.63
CA HIS A 649 -4.11 4.32 8.40
C HIS A 649 -4.01 5.54 9.34
N MET A 650 -4.92 5.68 10.30
CA MET A 650 -5.09 6.89 11.12
C MET A 650 -5.30 6.59 12.62
N TYR A 651 -4.99 5.38 13.11
CA TYR A 651 -5.29 4.99 14.50
C TYR A 651 -4.70 5.91 15.59
N THR A 652 -3.69 6.72 15.22
CA THR A 652 -2.88 7.58 16.09
C THR A 652 -3.34 9.04 16.16
N VAL A 653 -4.30 9.46 15.32
CA VAL A 653 -4.74 10.88 15.20
C VAL A 653 -5.68 11.34 16.33
N GLY A 654 -5.92 10.51 17.35
CA GLY A 654 -6.86 10.80 18.44
C GLY A 654 -8.33 10.44 18.17
N MET A 655 -8.61 9.50 17.27
CA MET A 655 -9.98 9.01 17.05
C MET A 655 -10.59 8.39 18.33
N SER A 656 -11.92 8.48 18.48
CA SER A 656 -12.62 7.83 19.60
C SER A 656 -12.43 6.31 19.61
N VAL A 657 -12.45 5.70 20.80
CA VAL A 657 -12.21 4.26 20.96
C VAL A 657 -13.21 3.41 20.18
N ASN A 658 -14.48 3.85 20.11
CA ASN A 658 -15.55 3.17 19.36
C ASN A 658 -15.27 3.14 17.85
N LEU A 659 -14.73 4.24 17.31
CA LEU A 659 -14.37 4.32 15.90
C LEU A 659 -13.15 3.44 15.60
N ARG A 660 -12.13 3.48 16.46
CA ARG A 660 -10.97 2.56 16.39
C ARG A 660 -11.42 1.09 16.43
N ALA A 661 -12.29 0.72 17.35
CA ALA A 661 -12.79 -0.65 17.50
C ALA A 661 -13.56 -1.14 16.25
N TYR A 662 -14.40 -0.28 15.64
CA TYR A 662 -15.05 -0.57 14.36
C TYR A 662 -14.03 -0.86 13.25
N PHE A 663 -13.04 0.02 13.08
CA PHE A 663 -12.04 -0.11 12.02
C PHE A 663 -11.12 -1.33 12.21
N VAL A 664 -10.78 -1.68 13.46
CA VAL A 664 -10.08 -2.94 13.78
C VAL A 664 -10.89 -4.15 13.31
N ALA A 665 -12.17 -4.24 13.72
CA ALA A 665 -13.05 -5.34 13.34
C ALA A 665 -13.21 -5.46 11.82
N ALA A 666 -13.53 -4.34 11.15
CA ALA A 666 -13.78 -4.30 9.71
C ALA A 666 -12.51 -4.63 8.89
N THR A 667 -11.33 -4.18 9.33
CA THR A 667 -10.06 -4.49 8.67
C THR A 667 -9.69 -5.96 8.81
N MET A 668 -9.88 -6.56 9.99
CA MET A 668 -9.63 -7.99 10.21
C MET A 668 -10.48 -8.88 9.31
N ILE A 669 -11.74 -8.49 9.00
CA ILE A 669 -12.62 -9.26 8.10
C ILE A 669 -12.04 -9.40 6.68
N ILE A 670 -11.26 -8.43 6.18
CA ILE A 670 -10.65 -8.48 4.83
C ILE A 670 -9.66 -9.66 4.67
N ALA A 671 -9.03 -10.08 5.76
CA ALA A 671 -8.13 -11.24 5.73
C ALA A 671 -8.86 -12.53 5.30
N VAL A 672 -10.19 -12.61 5.46
CA VAL A 672 -10.98 -13.80 5.10
C VAL A 672 -11.13 -13.97 3.58
N PRO A 673 -11.70 -13.02 2.79
CA PRO A 673 -11.69 -13.10 1.32
C PRO A 673 -10.28 -13.27 0.73
N THR A 674 -9.29 -12.64 1.35
CA THR A 674 -7.89 -12.71 0.93
C THR A 674 -7.31 -14.12 1.13
N GLY A 675 -7.56 -14.72 2.31
CA GLY A 675 -7.18 -16.10 2.62
C GLY A 675 -7.85 -17.12 1.69
N VAL A 676 -9.15 -16.95 1.39
CA VAL A 676 -9.88 -17.78 0.42
C VAL A 676 -9.15 -17.82 -0.93
N LYS A 677 -8.63 -16.70 -1.43
CA LYS A 677 -7.89 -16.66 -2.70
C LYS A 677 -6.54 -17.38 -2.64
N ILE A 678 -5.77 -17.19 -1.56
CA ILE A 678 -4.51 -17.92 -1.33
C ILE A 678 -4.74 -19.43 -1.33
N PHE A 679 -5.75 -19.87 -0.57
CA PHE A 679 -6.11 -21.28 -0.50
C PHE A 679 -6.68 -21.83 -1.82
N SER A 680 -7.44 -21.04 -2.60
CA SER A 680 -7.87 -21.44 -3.94
C SER A 680 -6.71 -21.64 -4.92
N TRP A 681 -5.67 -20.81 -4.91
CA TRP A 681 -4.48 -21.05 -5.73
C TRP A 681 -3.75 -22.34 -5.31
N ILE A 682 -3.57 -22.55 -4.00
CA ILE A 682 -2.97 -23.76 -3.43
C ILE A 682 -3.78 -25.01 -3.81
N ALA A 683 -5.11 -24.98 -3.69
CA ALA A 683 -6.01 -26.05 -4.08
C ALA A 683 -6.06 -26.28 -5.62
N THR A 684 -5.78 -25.26 -6.43
CA THR A 684 -5.61 -25.39 -7.88
C THR A 684 -4.30 -26.11 -8.23
N MET A 685 -3.21 -25.79 -7.53
CA MET A 685 -1.93 -26.49 -7.69
C MET A 685 -2.00 -27.93 -7.15
N TRP A 686 -2.78 -28.16 -6.09
CA TRP A 686 -2.98 -29.48 -5.49
C TRP A 686 -3.67 -30.44 -6.45
N GLY A 687 -3.03 -31.58 -6.75
CA GLY A 687 -3.52 -32.52 -7.76
C GLY A 687 -3.24 -32.11 -9.21
N GLY A 688 -2.58 -30.98 -9.46
CA GLY A 688 -2.19 -30.53 -10.80
C GLY A 688 -0.99 -31.29 -11.39
N SER A 689 -0.57 -30.89 -12.59
CA SER A 689 0.63 -31.37 -13.30
C SER A 689 1.59 -30.19 -13.53
N ILE A 690 2.17 -29.68 -12.44
CA ILE A 690 2.84 -28.38 -12.40
C ILE A 690 4.09 -28.35 -13.28
N THR A 691 4.18 -27.35 -14.17
CA THR A 691 5.37 -27.09 -14.99
C THR A 691 6.02 -25.76 -14.58
N PHE A 692 7.24 -25.83 -14.05
CA PHE A 692 8.02 -24.67 -13.60
C PHE A 692 8.67 -23.92 -14.78
N LYS A 693 7.84 -23.21 -15.53
CA LYS A 693 8.28 -22.12 -16.42
C LYS A 693 8.35 -20.81 -15.65
N ALA A 694 9.07 -19.83 -16.17
CA ALA A 694 9.23 -18.52 -15.54
C ALA A 694 7.91 -17.92 -15.02
N PRO A 695 6.78 -17.87 -15.77
CA PRO A 695 5.52 -17.33 -15.24
C PRO A 695 5.04 -18.04 -13.97
N MET A 696 5.17 -19.36 -13.90
CA MET A 696 4.76 -20.14 -12.73
C MET A 696 5.68 -19.91 -11.53
N LEU A 697 6.98 -19.69 -11.76
CA LEU A 697 7.91 -19.30 -10.69
C LEU A 697 7.52 -17.93 -10.11
N TRP A 698 7.29 -16.93 -10.98
CA TRP A 698 6.81 -15.61 -10.54
C TRP A 698 5.47 -15.69 -9.80
N ALA A 699 4.53 -16.53 -10.26
CA ALA A 699 3.25 -16.74 -9.58
C ALA A 699 3.39 -17.42 -8.20
N MET A 700 4.33 -18.35 -8.05
CA MET A 700 4.63 -18.93 -6.73
C MET A 700 5.38 -17.95 -5.82
N GLY A 701 6.29 -17.14 -6.37
CA GLY A 701 6.95 -16.05 -5.66
C GLY A 701 5.95 -15.00 -5.17
N PHE A 702 4.94 -14.68 -5.99
CA PHE A 702 3.79 -13.87 -5.59
C PHE A 702 3.05 -14.50 -4.40
N ILE A 703 2.64 -15.77 -4.48
CA ILE A 703 1.92 -16.44 -3.38
C ILE A 703 2.75 -16.44 -2.10
N PHE A 704 4.07 -16.67 -2.20
CA PHE A 704 5.00 -16.58 -1.07
C PHE A 704 5.02 -15.16 -0.45
N LEU A 705 5.36 -14.14 -1.23
CA LEU A 705 5.55 -12.77 -0.75
C LEU A 705 4.24 -12.20 -0.20
N PHE A 706 3.14 -12.44 -0.91
CA PHE A 706 1.82 -11.99 -0.51
C PHE A 706 1.31 -12.71 0.75
N THR A 707 1.70 -13.97 0.99
CA THR A 707 1.43 -14.65 2.27
C THR A 707 2.19 -13.98 3.42
N VAL A 708 3.50 -13.75 3.24
CA VAL A 708 4.35 -13.11 4.26
C VAL A 708 3.84 -11.71 4.60
N GLY A 709 3.55 -10.87 3.61
CA GLY A 709 2.97 -9.54 3.82
C GLY A 709 1.54 -9.59 4.37
N GLY A 710 0.71 -10.54 3.92
CA GLY A 710 -0.66 -10.69 4.37
C GLY A 710 -0.76 -10.97 5.87
N VAL A 711 0.14 -11.80 6.42
CA VAL A 711 0.14 -12.08 7.86
C VAL A 711 0.70 -10.93 8.70
N THR A 712 1.61 -10.08 8.18
CA THR A 712 2.01 -8.84 8.87
C THR A 712 0.91 -7.76 8.80
N GLY A 713 0.02 -7.82 7.80
CA GLY A 713 -1.19 -7.01 7.76
C GLY A 713 -2.20 -7.36 8.86
N VAL A 714 -2.26 -8.63 9.27
CA VAL A 714 -3.04 -9.06 10.45
C VAL A 714 -2.46 -8.53 11.75
N VAL A 715 -1.15 -8.19 11.80
CA VAL A 715 -0.56 -7.52 12.97
C VAL A 715 -0.98 -6.05 13.01
N LEU A 716 -0.80 -5.33 11.89
CA LEU A 716 -1.12 -3.90 11.78
C LEU A 716 -2.63 -3.58 11.82
N SER A 717 -3.52 -4.56 11.56
CA SER A 717 -4.96 -4.34 11.72
C SER A 717 -5.39 -4.10 13.18
N ASN A 718 -4.54 -4.40 14.17
CA ASN A 718 -4.81 -4.21 15.60
C ASN A 718 -4.26 -2.86 16.09
N ALA A 719 -5.14 -1.88 16.30
CA ALA A 719 -4.77 -0.52 16.71
C ALA A 719 -3.85 -0.45 17.96
N GLY A 720 -4.05 -1.32 18.96
CA GLY A 720 -3.20 -1.35 20.16
C GLY A 720 -1.76 -1.83 19.93
N ILE A 721 -1.50 -2.59 18.87
CA ILE A 721 -0.14 -2.95 18.44
C ILE A 721 0.40 -1.92 17.45
N ASP A 722 -0.48 -1.36 16.62
CA ASP A 722 -0.12 -0.30 15.70
C ASP A 722 0.46 0.93 16.43
N TYR A 723 0.06 1.23 17.67
CA TYR A 723 0.75 2.25 18.50
C TYR A 723 2.26 2.02 18.72
N SER A 724 2.79 0.81 18.52
CA SER A 724 4.24 0.55 18.53
C SER A 724 4.87 0.48 17.14
N LEU A 725 4.07 0.35 16.07
CA LEU A 725 4.54 0.05 14.71
C LEU A 725 4.17 1.12 13.66
N HIS A 726 3.22 1.99 13.95
CA HIS A 726 2.71 3.02 13.06
C HIS A 726 3.83 3.99 12.67
N ASP A 727 3.88 4.37 11.40
CA ASP A 727 4.99 5.12 10.80
C ASP A 727 6.40 4.49 10.94
N THR A 728 6.55 3.28 11.47
CA THR A 728 7.86 2.61 11.49
C THR A 728 8.19 1.93 10.16
N TYR A 729 9.42 1.44 10.05
CA TYR A 729 9.83 0.54 8.97
C TYR A 729 9.02 -0.76 8.88
N TYR A 730 8.25 -1.15 9.91
CA TYR A 730 7.36 -2.31 9.85
C TYR A 730 6.22 -2.10 8.85
N VAL A 731 5.61 -0.92 8.84
CA VAL A 731 4.57 -0.52 7.87
C VAL A 731 5.17 -0.45 6.47
N VAL A 732 6.40 0.06 6.33
CA VAL A 732 7.12 0.08 5.05
C VAL A 732 7.33 -1.35 4.54
N ALA A 733 7.82 -2.26 5.38
CA ALA A 733 8.06 -3.66 5.02
C ALA A 733 6.78 -4.38 4.62
N HIS A 734 5.73 -4.31 5.46
CA HIS A 734 4.41 -4.88 5.19
C HIS A 734 3.85 -4.42 3.83
N PHE A 735 3.78 -3.10 3.61
CA PHE A 735 3.26 -2.50 2.39
C PHE A 735 4.07 -2.92 1.16
N HIS A 736 5.39 -3.04 1.28
CA HIS A 736 6.22 -3.51 0.18
C HIS A 736 6.01 -5.00 -0.11
N TYR A 737 5.83 -5.88 0.88
CA TYR A 737 5.51 -7.29 0.62
C TYR A 737 4.14 -7.48 -0.06
N VAL A 738 3.09 -6.79 0.41
CA VAL A 738 1.72 -6.94 -0.10
C VAL A 738 1.52 -6.22 -1.44
N LEU A 739 1.85 -4.94 -1.49
CA LEU A 739 1.54 -4.10 -2.65
C LEU A 739 2.70 -4.02 -3.63
N SER A 740 3.86 -3.49 -3.22
CA SER A 740 4.95 -3.20 -4.16
C SER A 740 5.45 -4.47 -4.84
N LEU A 741 5.89 -5.45 -4.05
CA LEU A 741 6.35 -6.74 -4.53
C LEU A 741 5.21 -7.62 -5.04
N GLY A 742 4.04 -7.63 -4.38
CA GLY A 742 2.87 -8.37 -4.87
C GLY A 742 2.45 -7.93 -6.27
N ALA A 743 2.26 -6.63 -6.49
CA ALA A 743 1.91 -6.11 -7.80
C ALA A 743 3.03 -6.35 -8.82
N ILE A 744 4.30 -6.02 -8.49
CA ILE A 744 5.44 -6.18 -9.42
C ILE A 744 5.69 -7.66 -9.78
N PHE A 745 5.57 -8.60 -8.84
CA PHE A 745 5.67 -10.03 -9.16
C PHE A 745 4.49 -10.51 -10.03
N SER A 746 3.28 -9.99 -9.82
CA SER A 746 2.15 -10.29 -10.70
C SER A 746 2.32 -9.71 -12.11
N ILE A 747 2.91 -8.50 -12.22
CA ILE A 747 3.26 -7.84 -13.48
C ILE A 747 4.32 -8.66 -14.23
N PHE A 748 5.40 -9.10 -13.58
CA PHE A 748 6.40 -9.95 -14.24
C PHE A 748 5.86 -11.35 -14.58
N ALA A 749 5.04 -11.96 -13.73
CA ALA A 749 4.36 -13.22 -14.04
C ALA A 749 3.54 -13.09 -15.33
N ALA A 750 2.70 -12.05 -15.42
CA ALA A 750 1.90 -11.72 -16.59
C ALA A 750 2.75 -11.35 -17.82
N PHE A 751 3.83 -10.58 -17.62
CA PHE A 751 4.74 -10.18 -18.69
C PHE A 751 5.36 -11.40 -19.37
N TYR A 752 5.90 -12.35 -18.60
CA TYR A 752 6.43 -13.60 -19.16
C TYR A 752 5.33 -14.52 -19.71
N TYR A 753 4.16 -14.57 -19.07
CA TYR A 753 3.03 -15.40 -19.53
C TYR A 753 2.54 -14.97 -20.91
N TRP A 754 2.42 -13.66 -21.14
CA TRP A 754 1.90 -13.08 -22.38
C TRP A 754 2.98 -12.55 -23.33
N TYR A 755 4.28 -12.67 -23.01
CA TYR A 755 5.38 -12.14 -23.83
C TYR A 755 5.30 -12.58 -25.30
N GLU A 756 5.18 -13.89 -25.51
CA GLU A 756 5.10 -14.50 -26.84
C GLU A 756 3.86 -14.00 -27.60
N LYS A 757 2.74 -13.81 -26.90
CA LYS A 757 1.48 -13.28 -27.45
C LYS A 757 1.60 -11.82 -27.85
N MET A 758 2.25 -10.98 -27.04
CA MET A 758 2.40 -9.54 -27.30
C MET A 758 3.39 -9.23 -28.43
N PHE A 759 4.55 -9.88 -28.42
CA PHE A 759 5.69 -9.53 -29.29
C PHE A 759 5.91 -10.50 -30.46
N GLY A 760 5.26 -11.67 -30.47
CA GLY A 760 5.45 -12.69 -31.51
C GLY A 760 6.81 -13.39 -31.47
N VAL A 761 7.58 -13.21 -30.40
CA VAL A 761 8.92 -13.77 -30.23
C VAL A 761 9.13 -14.42 -28.87
N LYS A 762 9.92 -15.50 -28.83
CA LYS A 762 10.25 -16.27 -27.62
C LYS A 762 11.37 -15.61 -26.82
N TYR A 763 11.10 -15.31 -25.55
CA TYR A 763 12.12 -14.89 -24.60
C TYR A 763 13.08 -16.05 -24.25
N ASN A 764 14.23 -15.73 -23.66
CA ASN A 764 15.18 -16.72 -23.19
C ASN A 764 14.78 -17.23 -21.79
N GLU A 765 14.32 -18.48 -21.70
CA GLU A 765 13.84 -19.08 -20.45
C GLU A 765 14.90 -19.10 -19.34
N PHE A 766 16.20 -19.30 -19.66
CA PHE A 766 17.26 -19.25 -18.65
C PHE A 766 17.41 -17.85 -18.05
N LEU A 767 17.43 -16.80 -18.88
CA LEU A 767 17.49 -15.42 -18.40
C LEU A 767 16.24 -15.03 -17.61
N ALA A 768 15.05 -15.53 -17.99
CA ALA A 768 13.81 -15.25 -17.26
C ALA A 768 13.78 -15.91 -15.86
N GLN A 769 14.32 -17.12 -15.73
CA GLN A 769 14.46 -17.79 -14.42
C GLN A 769 15.60 -17.18 -13.59
N ALA A 770 16.69 -16.74 -14.22
CA ALA A 770 17.76 -16.01 -13.55
C ALA A 770 17.26 -14.67 -12.98
N HIS A 771 16.50 -13.90 -13.76
CA HIS A 771 15.82 -12.68 -13.29
C HIS A 771 14.94 -12.99 -12.08
N PHE A 772 14.09 -14.03 -12.15
CA PHE A 772 13.25 -14.44 -11.02
C PHE A 772 14.07 -14.71 -9.74
N TRP A 773 15.08 -15.59 -9.79
CA TRP A 773 15.80 -15.99 -8.58
C TRP A 773 16.61 -14.85 -7.97
N ILE A 774 17.26 -14.04 -8.80
CA ILE A 774 18.03 -12.87 -8.34
C ILE A 774 17.08 -11.84 -7.72
N MET A 775 15.97 -11.52 -8.39
CA MET A 775 14.97 -10.58 -7.86
C MET A 775 14.36 -11.09 -6.55
N PHE A 776 13.94 -12.37 -6.51
CA PHE A 776 13.31 -12.96 -5.33
C PHE A 776 14.23 -12.98 -4.10
N VAL A 777 15.52 -13.31 -4.26
CA VAL A 777 16.49 -13.22 -3.16
C VAL A 777 16.74 -11.76 -2.77
N GLY A 778 16.95 -10.88 -3.75
CA GLY A 778 17.20 -9.45 -3.52
C GLY A 778 16.09 -8.79 -2.71
N VAL A 779 14.82 -8.90 -3.15
CA VAL A 779 13.71 -8.19 -2.50
C VAL A 779 13.40 -8.71 -1.08
N ASN A 780 13.60 -10.01 -0.82
CA ASN A 780 13.48 -10.52 0.54
C ASN A 780 14.59 -9.96 1.43
N LEU A 781 15.83 -9.84 0.93
CA LEU A 781 16.91 -9.18 1.66
C LEU A 781 16.69 -7.67 1.84
N VAL A 782 16.01 -6.99 0.91
CA VAL A 782 15.62 -5.58 1.09
C VAL A 782 14.61 -5.41 2.22
N PHE A 783 13.50 -6.16 2.19
CA PHE A 783 12.32 -5.83 2.99
C PHE A 783 12.10 -6.73 4.21
N PHE A 784 12.63 -7.96 4.25
CA PHE A 784 12.48 -8.79 5.46
C PHE A 784 13.14 -8.15 6.68
N PRO A 785 14.38 -7.63 6.61
CA PRO A 785 15.04 -6.94 7.73
C PRO A 785 14.31 -5.68 8.22
N GLN A 786 13.54 -5.03 7.34
CA GLN A 786 12.83 -3.80 7.70
C GLN A 786 11.71 -4.04 8.72
N HIS A 787 11.18 -5.26 8.84
CA HIS A 787 10.31 -5.60 9.97
C HIS A 787 11.06 -5.49 11.32
N PHE A 788 12.33 -5.90 11.38
CA PHE A 788 13.14 -5.81 12.60
C PHE A 788 13.52 -4.36 12.93
N LEU A 789 13.85 -3.55 11.91
CA LEU A 789 14.01 -2.11 12.07
C LEU A 789 12.75 -1.45 12.65
N GLY A 790 11.58 -1.83 12.14
CA GLY A 790 10.31 -1.31 12.62
C GLY A 790 9.95 -1.75 14.04
N LEU A 791 10.19 -3.02 14.38
CA LEU A 791 10.01 -3.54 15.74
C LEU A 791 10.95 -2.84 16.75
N GLN A 792 12.18 -2.51 16.34
CA GLN A 792 13.10 -1.70 17.13
C GLN A 792 12.78 -0.20 17.11
N GLY A 793 11.68 0.22 16.46
CA GLY A 793 11.16 1.59 16.51
C GLY A 793 11.73 2.57 15.47
N MET A 794 12.43 2.11 14.42
CA MET A 794 12.97 3.00 13.38
C MET A 794 11.83 3.67 12.58
N PRO A 795 11.69 5.01 12.61
CA PRO A 795 10.64 5.71 11.85
C PRO A 795 10.93 5.74 10.35
N ARG A 796 9.87 5.85 9.54
CA ARG A 796 9.97 5.97 8.08
C ARG A 796 10.31 7.40 7.64
N ARG A 797 10.80 7.54 6.40
CA ARG A 797 11.16 8.82 5.75
C ARG A 797 12.37 9.55 6.35
N TYR A 798 13.07 8.96 7.32
CA TYR A 798 14.31 9.53 7.89
C TYR A 798 15.47 9.50 6.90
N VAL A 799 16.23 10.61 6.80
CA VAL A 799 17.48 10.73 6.01
C VAL A 799 18.72 10.22 6.76
N ASP A 800 18.66 10.20 8.10
CA ASP A 800 19.75 9.79 8.99
C ASP A 800 19.13 9.07 10.21
N TYR A 801 19.87 8.21 10.91
CA TYR A 801 19.34 7.33 11.95
C TYR A 801 20.37 6.92 13.03
N PRO A 802 19.93 6.53 14.25
CA PRO A 802 20.78 6.01 15.33
C PRO A 802 21.62 4.77 14.97
N GLU A 803 22.89 4.70 15.42
CA GLU A 803 23.86 3.64 15.08
C GLU A 803 23.33 2.19 15.28
N ALA A 804 22.42 1.96 16.24
CA ALA A 804 21.80 0.67 16.51
C ALA A 804 21.07 0.06 15.29
N PHE A 805 20.53 0.89 14.38
CA PHE A 805 19.80 0.43 13.20
C PHE A 805 20.70 0.05 12.01
N THR A 806 22.02 0.29 12.08
CA THR A 806 22.95 0.11 10.95
C THR A 806 22.92 -1.28 10.35
N TYR A 807 22.95 -2.32 11.19
CA TYR A 807 23.07 -3.71 10.73
C TYR A 807 21.97 -4.10 9.74
N TRP A 808 20.70 -3.84 10.06
CA TRP A 808 19.58 -4.21 9.20
C TRP A 808 19.40 -3.27 8.00
N ASN A 809 19.79 -2.00 8.12
CA ASN A 809 19.85 -1.09 6.98
C ASN A 809 20.91 -1.55 5.96
N HIS A 810 22.12 -1.87 6.40
CA HIS A 810 23.19 -2.39 5.55
C HIS A 810 22.76 -3.68 4.81
N VAL A 811 22.13 -4.66 5.51
CA VAL A 811 21.57 -5.86 4.86
C VAL A 811 20.49 -5.49 3.84
N SER A 812 19.62 -4.53 4.15
CA SER A 812 18.57 -4.06 3.23
C SER A 812 19.17 -3.44 1.96
N SER A 813 20.26 -2.69 2.08
CA SER A 813 20.96 -2.04 0.95
C SER A 813 21.75 -3.05 0.11
N VAL A 814 22.35 -4.08 0.71
CA VAL A 814 22.89 -5.24 -0.03
C VAL A 814 21.79 -5.97 -0.81
N GLY A 815 20.60 -6.15 -0.20
CA GLY A 815 19.43 -6.67 -0.90
C GLY A 815 19.05 -5.84 -2.13
N TYR A 816 19.18 -4.52 -2.05
CA TYR A 816 18.89 -3.62 -3.17
C TYR A 816 19.93 -3.78 -4.31
N LEU A 817 21.21 -3.93 -3.97
CA LEU A 817 22.27 -4.24 -4.95
C LEU A 817 22.02 -5.56 -5.69
N ILE A 818 21.48 -6.58 -5.02
CA ILE A 818 21.06 -7.83 -5.66
C ILE A 818 19.83 -7.59 -6.55
N THR A 819 18.87 -6.79 -6.09
CA THR A 819 17.64 -6.45 -6.81
C THR A 819 17.92 -5.74 -8.14
N ILE A 820 18.82 -4.75 -8.17
CA ILE A 820 19.20 -4.04 -9.41
C ILE A 820 19.94 -4.93 -10.41
N ILE A 821 20.70 -5.93 -9.95
CA ILE A 821 21.28 -6.97 -10.84
C ILE A 821 20.15 -7.78 -11.50
N GLY A 822 19.08 -8.09 -10.76
CA GLY A 822 17.87 -8.74 -11.30
C GLY A 822 17.24 -7.93 -12.43
N VAL A 823 17.05 -6.62 -12.23
CA VAL A 823 16.57 -5.68 -13.26
C VAL A 823 17.53 -5.63 -14.47
N GLY A 824 18.84 -5.67 -14.24
CA GLY A 824 19.84 -5.78 -15.31
C GLY A 824 19.64 -7.03 -16.17
N VAL A 825 19.41 -8.20 -15.55
CA VAL A 825 19.13 -9.46 -16.28
C VAL A 825 17.82 -9.37 -17.06
N PHE A 826 16.80 -8.68 -16.54
CA PHE A 826 15.56 -8.41 -17.28
C PHE A 826 15.82 -7.58 -18.55
N LEU A 827 16.58 -6.48 -18.46
CA LEU A 827 16.90 -5.63 -19.61
C LEU A 827 17.74 -6.40 -20.65
N VAL A 828 18.71 -7.21 -20.21
CA VAL A 828 19.49 -8.09 -21.10
C VAL A 828 18.58 -9.10 -21.83
N LEU A 829 17.56 -9.66 -21.15
CA LEU A 829 16.57 -10.53 -21.78
C LEU A 829 15.75 -9.81 -22.86
N LEU A 830 15.33 -8.56 -22.63
CA LEU A 830 14.59 -7.78 -23.63
C LEU A 830 15.45 -7.51 -24.88
N VAL A 831 16.72 -7.13 -24.68
CA VAL A 831 17.67 -6.91 -25.79
C VAL A 831 17.94 -8.22 -26.53
N GLU A 832 18.16 -9.33 -25.82
CA GLU A 832 18.44 -10.64 -26.41
C GLU A 832 17.26 -11.14 -27.26
N SER A 833 16.02 -11.01 -26.79
CA SER A 833 14.83 -11.43 -27.56
C SER A 833 14.59 -10.53 -28.78
N ALA A 834 14.81 -9.22 -28.65
CA ALA A 834 14.67 -8.25 -29.73
C ALA A 834 15.70 -8.47 -30.86
N ILE A 835 16.91 -8.93 -30.53
CA ILE A 835 17.96 -9.29 -31.50
C ILE A 835 17.72 -10.69 -32.09
N ARG A 836 17.45 -11.70 -31.24
CA ARG A 836 17.36 -13.11 -31.67
C ARG A 836 16.05 -13.44 -32.39
N ARG A 837 14.96 -12.74 -32.08
CA ARG A 837 13.63 -12.81 -32.73
C ARG A 837 13.11 -14.24 -33.02
N ARG A 838 13.38 -15.19 -32.12
CA ARG A 838 12.90 -16.59 -32.24
C ARG A 838 11.38 -16.59 -32.33
N LYS A 839 10.80 -17.13 -33.41
CA LYS A 839 9.35 -17.06 -33.68
C LYS A 839 8.52 -17.72 -32.56
N ALA A 840 7.52 -17.01 -32.04
CA ALA A 840 6.56 -17.53 -31.07
C ALA A 840 5.52 -18.47 -31.69
N GLU A 841 4.85 -19.25 -30.83
CA GLU A 841 3.67 -20.04 -31.19
C GLU A 841 2.37 -19.31 -30.82
N ALA A 842 1.25 -19.67 -31.46
CA ALA A 842 -0.07 -19.11 -31.17
C ALA A 842 -0.51 -19.41 -29.72
N ASN A 843 -0.29 -20.66 -29.28
CA ASN A 843 -0.48 -21.09 -27.89
C ASN A 843 0.79 -21.83 -27.41
N PRO A 844 1.79 -21.12 -26.84
CA PRO A 844 3.04 -21.73 -26.38
C PRO A 844 2.88 -22.56 -25.09
N TRP A 845 1.72 -22.50 -24.43
CA TRP A 845 1.44 -23.18 -23.17
C TRP A 845 0.58 -24.45 -23.34
N GLY A 846 -0.08 -24.60 -24.49
CA GLY A 846 -0.83 -25.80 -24.88
C GLY A 846 -2.12 -25.99 -24.09
N GLU A 847 -2.44 -27.24 -23.76
CA GLU A 847 -3.73 -27.67 -23.19
C GLU A 847 -4.16 -27.00 -21.87
N GLY A 848 -3.23 -26.39 -21.13
CA GLY A 848 -3.56 -25.64 -19.91
C GLY A 848 -4.11 -24.24 -20.19
N ALA A 849 -3.79 -23.67 -21.36
CA ALA A 849 -4.15 -22.31 -21.75
C ALA A 849 -5.36 -22.34 -22.68
N THR A 850 -6.55 -22.24 -22.09
CA THR A 850 -7.85 -22.48 -22.75
C THR A 850 -8.68 -21.22 -23.02
N THR A 851 -8.23 -20.05 -22.53
CA THR A 851 -8.89 -18.76 -22.71
C THR A 851 -8.71 -18.19 -24.14
N LEU A 852 -9.59 -17.27 -24.54
CA LEU A 852 -9.73 -16.80 -25.93
C LEU A 852 -8.45 -16.17 -26.53
N GLU A 853 -7.54 -15.62 -25.72
CA GLU A 853 -6.29 -15.06 -26.23
C GLU A 853 -5.35 -16.10 -26.84
N TRP A 854 -5.53 -17.37 -26.49
CA TRP A 854 -4.73 -18.50 -27.01
C TRP A 854 -5.29 -19.11 -28.29
N THR A 855 -6.48 -18.72 -28.75
CA THR A 855 -7.03 -19.14 -30.05
C THR A 855 -6.52 -18.29 -31.22
N LEU A 856 -5.94 -17.12 -30.92
CA LEU A 856 -5.40 -16.18 -31.90
C LEU A 856 -3.92 -16.43 -32.23
N SER A 857 -3.42 -15.82 -33.30
CA SER A 857 -1.99 -15.80 -33.63
C SER A 857 -1.15 -15.06 -32.58
N SER A 858 0.18 -15.13 -32.73
CA SER A 858 1.17 -14.42 -31.92
C SER A 858 2.10 -13.61 -32.84
N PRO A 859 1.97 -12.26 -32.92
CA PRO A 859 0.95 -11.45 -32.27
C PRO A 859 -0.44 -11.63 -32.90
N PRO A 860 -1.53 -11.22 -32.20
CA PRO A 860 -2.86 -11.13 -32.80
C PRO A 860 -2.89 -10.15 -33.99
N PRO A 861 -3.78 -10.37 -34.98
CA PRO A 861 -3.98 -9.43 -36.08
C PRO A 861 -4.62 -8.11 -35.59
N HIS A 862 -4.57 -7.05 -36.42
CA HIS A 862 -5.07 -5.74 -36.03
C HIS A 862 -6.56 -5.79 -35.65
N HIS A 863 -7.38 -6.37 -36.54
CA HIS A 863 -8.74 -6.82 -36.25
C HIS A 863 -8.73 -8.31 -35.89
N GLN A 864 -9.20 -8.67 -34.69
CA GLN A 864 -8.87 -9.97 -34.08
C GLN A 864 -9.92 -11.08 -34.22
N PHE A 865 -11.19 -10.72 -34.43
CA PHE A 865 -12.29 -11.67 -34.60
C PHE A 865 -13.10 -11.28 -35.83
N ASN A 866 -12.83 -11.92 -36.98
CA ASN A 866 -13.64 -11.78 -38.20
C ASN A 866 -15.05 -12.37 -38.02
N GLU A 867 -15.15 -13.43 -37.21
CA GLU A 867 -16.40 -14.01 -36.72
C GLU A 867 -16.35 -13.99 -35.18
N LEU A 868 -17.46 -13.64 -34.53
CA LEU A 868 -17.52 -13.59 -33.07
C LEU A 868 -17.39 -15.00 -32.47
N PRO A 869 -16.49 -15.23 -31.50
CA PRO A 869 -16.42 -16.52 -30.82
C PRO A 869 -17.72 -16.75 -30.03
N VAL A 870 -18.28 -17.95 -30.12
CA VAL A 870 -19.48 -18.34 -29.35
C VAL A 870 -19.04 -19.19 -28.17
N VAL A 871 -19.17 -18.66 -26.96
CA VAL A 871 -18.84 -19.36 -25.72
C VAL A 871 -19.98 -20.32 -25.37
N LYS A 872 -19.75 -21.61 -25.59
CA LYS A 872 -20.69 -22.67 -25.22
C LYS A 872 -20.72 -22.84 -23.71
N ALA A 873 -21.80 -23.43 -23.20
CA ALA A 873 -21.82 -23.92 -21.83
C ALA A 873 -20.93 -25.16 -21.72
N ASP A 874 -19.86 -25.08 -20.96
CA ASP A 874 -19.10 -26.19 -20.41
C ASP A 874 -19.46 -26.41 -18.93
N ASN A 875 -18.89 -27.46 -18.32
CA ASN A 875 -19.25 -27.93 -16.98
C ASN A 875 -18.50 -27.20 -15.84
N HIS A 876 -17.74 -26.13 -16.13
CA HIS A 876 -16.78 -25.51 -15.21
C HIS A 876 -16.82 -23.98 -15.24
#